data_AF-A0A0F9SXT7-F1
#
_entry.id   AF-A0A0F9SXT7-F1
#
_cell.length_a   1.000
_cell.length_b   1.000
_cell.length_c   1.000
_cell.angle_alpha   90.00
_cell.angle_beta   90.00
_cell.angle_gamma   90.00
#
_symmetry.space_group_name_H-M   'P 1'
#
loop_
_entity.id
_entity.type
_entity.pdbx_description
1 polymer ?
#
loop_
_entity_poly.entity_id
_entity_poly.type
_entity_poly.pdbx_seq_one_letter_code
_entity_poly.pdbx_strand_id
1 'polypeptide(L)'
;MSVPIRGAGETVSLEEARRLVDSGQARVTRAANPQLVPVTPAGVTSRGWRDDHVGGGFGSVFMPDSTTGWDHRLSRKDLRETYMKSAAVRPCVDFIVRALSTCPWRIIAEPGVPKRDFNRAVDLFTRPAPGHSFRGVRAQYLNDLLVMDGAVIEKVFTRGGDLVEFIPRDFARFAVKWDYNGIIEEFVQVVKLSDKSEKKVRFTPDQISYSVLYPRTNSPYGTPIIETITQEVAALILASVDIAAFFNDNEIPQGILALGDVGEEGYLRAKEEFTANKGGKNNTKMYATYGPGEPPKWVPFRRPYREQEIALIVPRIEKIIFRNFGVTPLDMGQSADVNRSCYSADTETLTQRGWKTLPDLRDDDCVATFNPETRQIEYRCSADGVYRAPYRGEMVHFHSLQVDVMVTPDHRMWARDFSNSKLGDGRHPYKTYRAHELEIANTRWAFRGAVEHRGDRKEGFVLPGCTVGGGPNGDYPDRGIPMDLFMEFLGYWLSEGHAKRYGKGTWKINLCQSEASPVVERMQYVVDQMPVAFDRRTSADNTRRWQVADKALCSWLIEHCGQGAGEKRLPEFIWGLSRDQLEILYNALIAGDGSRDPRPNRKAACYYSKSKQLADGVQLLAISLGYRAHISVVHQRNGYDPVYRVSIVEGCFEASVRANTNVDRVEYDGEVYCFSVPPNQLFLTRRNGRIAIQGNTAEAYKELRVFNLFKPLMDLMAEKFTFDLLHEIHPGLFLELVHTAQIGDESTAVDTDIPGEGEGASMTSSGQVPRGYRATPFFGLS
;
A
#
# COMPACT_ATOMS: atom_id res chain seq x y z
N MET A 1 -7.11 22.97 58.18
CA MET A 1 -7.85 22.36 57.06
C MET A 1 -9.12 21.74 57.61
N SER A 2 -10.27 22.05 57.02
CA SER A 2 -11.56 21.46 57.38
C SER A 2 -11.86 20.27 56.47
N VAL A 3 -12.37 19.17 57.04
CA VAL A 3 -12.66 17.90 56.36
C VAL A 3 -14.17 17.67 56.39
N PRO A 4 -14.83 17.51 55.24
CA PRO A 4 -16.27 17.26 55.17
C PRO A 4 -16.60 15.82 55.60
N ILE A 5 -17.62 15.66 56.46
CA ILE A 5 -18.13 14.34 56.84
C ILE A 5 -19.39 14.03 56.03
N ARG A 6 -19.33 12.97 55.21
CA ARG A 6 -20.46 12.54 54.37
C ARG A 6 -21.56 11.91 55.23
N GLY A 7 -22.76 12.50 55.20
CA GLY A 7 -23.94 12.01 55.93
C GLY A 7 -24.51 13.00 56.96
N ALA A 8 -23.69 13.91 57.48
CA ALA A 8 -24.12 14.91 58.47
C ALA A 8 -24.18 16.35 57.91
N GLY A 9 -23.57 16.61 56.75
CA GLY A 9 -23.56 17.96 56.13
C GLY A 9 -22.60 18.96 56.79
N GLU A 10 -21.83 18.54 57.79
CA GLU A 10 -20.89 19.37 58.54
C GLU A 10 -19.42 19.14 58.13
N THR A 11 -18.58 20.17 58.31
CA THR A 11 -17.13 20.10 58.14
C THR A 11 -16.43 20.22 59.48
N VAL A 12 -15.50 19.30 59.79
CA VAL A 12 -14.76 19.29 61.06
C VAL A 12 -13.29 19.63 60.85
N SER A 13 -12.55 19.94 61.91
CA SER A 13 -11.09 20.13 61.81
C SER A 13 -10.39 18.80 61.49
N LEU A 14 -9.18 18.87 60.93
CA LEU A 14 -8.37 17.68 60.61
C LEU A 14 -8.06 16.82 61.85
N GLU A 15 -7.88 17.43 63.03
CA GLU A 15 -7.64 16.73 64.29
C GLU A 15 -8.89 15.99 64.79
N GLU A 16 -10.05 16.63 64.70
CA GLU A 16 -11.34 16.02 65.05
C GLU A 16 -11.66 14.84 64.14
N ALA A 17 -11.40 14.99 62.82
CA ALA A 17 -11.58 13.92 61.84
C ALA A 17 -10.70 12.69 62.14
N ARG A 18 -9.45 12.89 62.58
CA ARG A 18 -8.57 11.79 62.99
C ARG A 18 -9.11 11.08 64.22
N ARG A 19 -9.56 11.86 65.22
CA ARG A 19 -10.12 11.30 66.46
C ARG A 19 -11.35 10.43 66.22
N LEU A 20 -12.22 10.82 65.27
CA LEU A 20 -13.41 10.06 64.87
C LEU A 20 -13.07 8.78 64.09
N VAL A 21 -11.98 8.79 63.32
CA VAL A 21 -11.49 7.59 62.62
C VAL A 21 -10.84 6.62 63.61
N ASP A 22 -10.04 7.13 64.54
CA ASP A 22 -9.34 6.33 65.56
C ASP A 22 -10.31 5.72 66.58
N SER A 23 -11.44 6.39 66.87
CA SER A 23 -12.52 5.86 67.70
C SER A 23 -13.44 4.87 66.98
N GLY A 24 -13.23 4.63 65.67
CA GLY A 24 -14.04 3.73 64.84
C GLY A 24 -15.41 4.30 64.43
N GLN A 25 -15.69 5.57 64.74
CA GLN A 25 -16.95 6.23 64.42
C GLN A 25 -17.01 6.76 62.98
N ALA A 26 -15.87 6.87 62.29
CA ALA A 26 -15.76 7.25 60.89
C ALA A 26 -14.71 6.40 60.16
N ARG A 27 -14.81 6.30 58.81
CA ARG A 27 -13.82 5.62 57.96
C ARG A 27 -13.37 6.50 56.81
N VAL A 28 -12.08 6.48 56.47
CA VAL A 28 -11.53 7.24 55.33
C VAL A 28 -11.88 6.53 54.02
N THR A 29 -12.56 7.22 53.10
CA THR A 29 -13.09 6.61 51.86
C THR A 29 -12.32 6.98 50.58
N ARG A 30 -11.30 7.85 50.66
CA ARG A 30 -10.41 8.20 49.53
C ARG A 30 -9.04 8.67 50.02
N ALA A 31 -7.97 8.02 49.55
CA ALA A 31 -6.62 8.59 49.63
C ALA A 31 -6.48 9.63 48.50
N ALA A 32 -6.27 10.90 48.84
CA ALA A 32 -6.02 11.94 47.84
C ALA A 32 -4.56 11.82 47.37
N ASN A 33 -4.36 11.49 46.09
CA ASN A 33 -3.06 11.64 45.44
C ASN A 33 -2.85 13.14 45.13
N PRO A 34 -1.85 13.84 45.71
CA PRO A 34 -1.75 15.31 45.62
C PRO A 34 -1.39 15.87 44.24
N GLN A 35 -1.05 15.03 43.26
CA GLN A 35 -0.49 15.46 41.97
C GLN A 35 -1.52 15.71 40.85
N LEU A 36 -2.81 15.59 41.11
CA LEU A 36 -3.86 15.83 40.10
C LEU A 36 -4.96 16.72 40.65
N VAL A 37 -4.71 18.03 40.65
CA VAL A 37 -5.75 19.05 40.76
C VAL A 37 -5.66 19.94 39.52
N PRO A 38 -6.65 19.92 38.60
CA PRO A 38 -6.72 20.89 37.52
C PRO A 38 -7.00 22.26 38.13
N VAL A 39 -6.12 23.22 37.88
CA VAL A 39 -6.36 24.63 38.21
C VAL A 39 -7.23 25.21 37.11
N THR A 40 -8.51 25.49 37.41
CA THR A 40 -9.36 26.31 36.54
C THR A 40 -8.86 27.76 36.53
N PRO A 41 -8.56 28.37 35.37
CA PRO A 41 -8.27 29.79 35.30
C PRO A 41 -9.53 30.60 35.64
N ALA A 42 -9.41 31.54 36.58
CA ALA A 42 -10.43 32.54 36.81
C ALA A 42 -10.42 33.56 35.67
N GLY A 43 -11.52 33.69 34.91
CA GLY A 43 -11.71 34.88 34.06
C GLY A 43 -12.34 34.74 32.68
N VAL A 44 -12.89 33.59 32.24
CA VAL A 44 -13.59 33.52 30.95
C VAL A 44 -15.10 33.40 31.16
N THR A 45 -15.81 34.50 30.95
CA THR A 45 -17.28 34.50 30.93
C THR A 45 -17.77 34.03 29.55
N SER A 46 -18.28 32.80 29.48
CA SER A 46 -18.87 32.22 28.28
C SER A 46 -20.23 32.86 27.96
N ARG A 47 -20.23 34.06 27.39
CA ARG A 47 -21.41 34.55 26.65
C ARG A 47 -21.46 33.81 25.30
N GLY A 48 -22.15 32.68 25.28
CA GLY A 48 -22.39 31.91 24.05
C GLY A 48 -22.87 30.47 24.22
N TRP A 49 -23.03 29.98 25.45
CA TRP A 49 -23.71 28.71 25.71
C TRP A 49 -25.09 29.00 26.29
N ARG A 50 -26.13 28.57 25.58
CA ARG A 50 -27.51 28.61 26.06
C ARG A 50 -27.68 27.52 27.11
N ASP A 51 -27.96 27.93 28.34
CA ASP A 51 -28.10 27.11 29.57
C ASP A 51 -29.42 26.31 29.65
N ASP A 52 -30.17 26.22 28.56
CA ASP A 52 -31.31 25.34 28.42
C ASP A 52 -30.81 23.94 27.99
N HIS A 53 -30.28 23.14 28.94
CA HIS A 53 -30.39 21.67 29.04
C HIS A 53 -29.42 20.97 30.01
N VAL A 54 -28.69 21.67 30.90
CA VAL A 54 -27.86 21.00 31.92
C VAL A 54 -28.35 21.32 33.33
N GLY A 55 -29.33 20.56 33.80
CA GLY A 55 -29.66 20.46 35.22
C GLY A 55 -29.30 19.07 35.75
N GLY A 56 -28.26 18.98 36.59
CA GLY A 56 -27.99 17.79 37.41
C GLY A 56 -26.50 17.47 37.61
N GLY A 57 -26.00 17.76 38.81
CA GLY A 57 -24.61 17.55 39.21
C GLY A 57 -24.16 16.09 39.30
N PHE A 58 -22.83 15.93 39.43
CA PHE A 58 -22.12 14.67 39.64
C PHE A 58 -22.75 13.82 40.77
N GLY A 59 -23.54 12.82 40.40
CA GLY A 59 -24.18 11.93 41.37
C GLY A 59 -25.33 11.07 40.86
N SER A 60 -25.19 10.40 39.71
CA SER A 60 -25.98 9.21 39.38
C SER A 60 -25.26 8.40 38.30
N VAL A 61 -25.09 7.11 38.55
CA VAL A 61 -24.83 6.15 37.47
C VAL A 61 -26.04 6.23 36.55
N PHE A 62 -25.78 6.55 35.28
CA PHE A 62 -26.70 6.50 34.12
C PHE A 62 -28.05 5.85 34.41
N MET A 63 -29.10 6.65 34.51
CA MET A 63 -30.44 6.34 33.98
C MET A 63 -31.23 7.67 33.94
N PRO A 64 -31.46 8.29 32.77
CA PRO A 64 -32.50 9.29 32.66
C PRO A 64 -33.86 8.59 32.80
N ASP A 65 -34.78 9.28 33.44
CA ASP A 65 -36.19 8.96 33.60
C ASP A 65 -36.95 9.01 32.25
N SER A 66 -36.62 8.15 31.31
CA SER A 66 -37.59 7.71 30.29
C SER A 66 -37.07 6.46 29.62
N THR A 67 -37.87 5.39 29.65
CA THR A 67 -37.61 4.12 28.95
C THR A 67 -37.58 4.24 27.41
N THR A 68 -37.45 5.47 26.87
CA THR A 68 -37.39 5.81 25.44
C THR A 68 -36.25 6.80 25.10
N GLY A 69 -35.30 7.02 26.02
CA GLY A 69 -34.31 8.10 25.94
C GLY A 69 -33.22 7.89 24.89
N TRP A 70 -33.03 8.86 24.00
CA TRP A 70 -31.84 8.97 23.15
C TRP A 70 -30.65 9.39 24.02
N ASP A 71 -29.58 8.59 24.05
CA ASP A 71 -28.46 8.74 24.99
C ASP A 71 -27.21 9.41 24.38
N HIS A 72 -27.29 9.87 23.14
CA HIS A 72 -26.21 10.57 22.42
C HIS A 72 -26.17 12.06 22.73
N ARG A 73 -24.99 12.68 22.61
CA ARG A 73 -24.83 14.13 22.81
C ARG A 73 -25.43 14.95 21.67
N LEU A 74 -25.30 14.46 20.44
CA LEU A 74 -25.91 15.06 19.26
C LEU A 74 -27.33 14.52 19.09
N SER A 75 -28.29 15.40 18.80
CA SER A 75 -29.62 14.94 18.43
C SER A 75 -29.61 14.29 17.05
N ARG A 76 -30.58 13.41 16.77
CA ARG A 76 -30.80 12.84 15.42
C ARG A 76 -30.91 13.91 14.34
N LYS A 77 -31.48 15.06 14.69
CA LYS A 77 -31.58 16.22 13.80
C LYS A 77 -30.20 16.80 13.51
N ASP A 78 -29.34 16.96 14.53
CA ASP A 78 -27.99 17.50 14.36
C ASP A 78 -27.09 16.57 13.55
N LEU A 79 -27.20 15.24 13.75
CA LEU A 79 -26.51 14.25 12.94
C LEU A 79 -26.90 14.35 11.45
N ARG A 80 -28.21 14.44 11.18
CA ARG A 80 -28.73 14.61 9.82
C ARG A 80 -28.34 15.96 9.22
N GLU A 81 -28.37 17.04 9.98
CA GLU A 81 -27.91 18.35 9.52
C GLU A 81 -26.41 18.36 9.21
N THR A 82 -25.60 17.69 10.03
CA THR A 82 -24.15 17.55 9.82
C THR A 82 -23.87 16.80 8.53
N TYR A 83 -24.56 15.67 8.29
CA TYR A 83 -24.49 14.95 7.02
C TYR A 83 -24.93 15.84 5.84
N MET A 84 -26.02 16.58 5.95
CA MET A 84 -26.55 17.38 4.82
C MET A 84 -25.68 18.61 4.49
N LYS A 85 -25.07 19.24 5.49
CA LYS A 85 -24.32 20.51 5.35
C LYS A 85 -22.82 20.31 5.15
N SER A 86 -22.25 19.20 5.62
CA SER A 86 -20.80 18.99 5.56
C SER A 86 -20.34 18.54 4.17
N ALA A 87 -19.45 19.33 3.57
CA ALA A 87 -18.83 19.04 2.28
C ALA A 87 -17.87 17.82 2.32
N ALA A 88 -17.43 17.39 3.50
CA ALA A 88 -16.53 16.24 3.67
C ALA A 88 -17.27 14.97 4.10
N VAL A 89 -18.28 15.07 4.97
CA VAL A 89 -19.04 13.89 5.48
C VAL A 89 -20.02 13.37 4.43
N ARG A 90 -20.74 14.26 3.72
CA ARG A 90 -21.74 13.85 2.74
C ARG A 90 -21.18 12.96 1.63
N PRO A 91 -20.06 13.33 0.96
CA PRO A 91 -19.51 12.50 -0.11
C PRO A 91 -19.04 11.14 0.40
N CYS A 92 -18.53 11.04 1.62
CA CYS A 92 -18.13 9.77 2.22
C CYS A 92 -19.32 8.81 2.35
N VAL A 93 -20.41 9.28 2.97
CA VAL A 93 -21.63 8.47 3.15
C VAL A 93 -22.23 8.11 1.80
N ASP A 94 -22.39 9.09 0.90
CA ASP A 94 -23.00 8.87 -0.42
C ASP A 94 -22.17 7.90 -1.28
N PHE A 95 -20.84 7.94 -1.17
CA PHE A 95 -19.94 7.00 -1.85
C PHE A 95 -20.16 5.57 -1.36
N ILE A 96 -20.16 5.34 -0.03
CA ILE A 96 -20.36 4.01 0.56
C ILE A 96 -21.74 3.48 0.22
N VAL A 97 -22.78 4.30 0.40
CA VAL A 97 -24.17 3.95 0.07
C VAL A 97 -24.30 3.59 -1.40
N ARG A 98 -23.70 4.39 -2.30
CA ARG A 98 -23.73 4.10 -3.74
C ARG A 98 -23.03 2.79 -4.06
N ALA A 99 -21.82 2.58 -3.55
CA ALA A 99 -21.03 1.38 -3.80
C ALA A 99 -21.79 0.12 -3.37
N LEU A 100 -22.26 0.08 -2.12
CA LEU A 100 -22.89 -1.10 -1.54
C LEU A 100 -24.32 -1.35 -2.04
N SER A 101 -25.10 -0.30 -2.27
CA SER A 101 -26.46 -0.46 -2.82
C SER A 101 -26.46 -0.92 -4.27
N THR A 102 -25.35 -0.77 -5.00
CA THR A 102 -25.19 -1.29 -6.37
C THR A 102 -24.62 -2.70 -6.44
N CYS A 103 -24.13 -3.27 -5.34
CA CYS A 103 -23.57 -4.62 -5.34
C CYS A 103 -24.62 -5.64 -5.83
N PRO A 104 -24.26 -6.49 -6.82
CA PRO A 104 -25.09 -7.63 -7.20
C PRO A 104 -25.42 -8.51 -5.99
N TRP A 105 -26.56 -9.18 -6.03
CA TRP A 105 -27.02 -10.04 -4.95
C TRP A 105 -27.66 -11.29 -5.53
N ARG A 106 -27.61 -12.39 -4.77
CA ARG A 106 -28.32 -13.63 -5.08
C ARG A 106 -28.87 -14.24 -3.80
N ILE A 107 -29.94 -15.01 -3.94
CA ILE A 107 -30.49 -15.82 -2.86
C ILE A 107 -29.98 -17.25 -3.04
N ILE A 108 -29.41 -17.82 -1.99
CA ILE A 108 -28.99 -19.22 -1.92
C ILE A 108 -30.05 -20.00 -1.14
N ALA A 109 -30.39 -21.19 -1.62
CA ALA A 109 -31.29 -22.11 -0.94
C ALA A 109 -30.55 -23.38 -0.53
N GLU A 110 -30.76 -23.84 0.71
CA GLU A 110 -30.29 -25.13 1.17
C GLU A 110 -31.00 -26.30 0.46
N PRO A 111 -30.37 -27.49 0.40
CA PRO A 111 -31.02 -28.68 -0.11
C PRO A 111 -32.32 -28.99 0.65
N GLY A 112 -33.46 -28.98 -0.05
CA GLY A 112 -34.78 -29.27 0.51
C GLY A 112 -35.74 -28.08 0.59
N VAL A 113 -35.29 -26.86 0.28
CA VAL A 113 -36.18 -25.68 0.21
C VAL A 113 -37.18 -25.82 -0.96
N PRO A 114 -38.50 -25.64 -0.74
CA PRO A 114 -39.47 -25.67 -1.82
C PRO A 114 -39.24 -24.59 -2.87
N LYS A 115 -39.32 -24.95 -4.17
CA LYS A 115 -39.16 -23.99 -5.29
C LYS A 115 -40.12 -22.80 -5.22
N ARG A 116 -41.33 -23.02 -4.68
CA ARG A 116 -42.32 -21.96 -4.44
C ARG A 116 -41.78 -20.87 -3.52
N ASP A 117 -41.17 -21.27 -2.41
CA ASP A 117 -40.72 -20.34 -1.37
C ASP A 117 -39.45 -19.62 -1.83
N PHE A 118 -38.57 -20.30 -2.57
CA PHE A 118 -37.43 -19.68 -3.26
C PHE A 118 -37.87 -18.59 -4.26
N ASN A 119 -38.79 -18.91 -5.17
CA ASN A 119 -39.29 -17.95 -6.16
C ASN A 119 -39.97 -16.75 -5.48
N ARG A 120 -40.77 -17.00 -4.44
CA ARG A 120 -41.40 -15.95 -3.65
C ARG A 120 -40.37 -15.03 -3.00
N ALA A 121 -39.27 -15.57 -2.46
CA ALA A 121 -38.20 -14.78 -1.88
C ALA A 121 -37.50 -13.90 -2.93
N VAL A 122 -37.21 -14.45 -4.11
CA VAL A 122 -36.62 -13.70 -5.24
C VAL A 122 -37.54 -12.56 -5.68
N ASP A 123 -38.84 -12.82 -5.84
CA ASP A 123 -39.82 -11.81 -6.23
C ASP A 123 -39.93 -10.70 -5.19
N LEU A 124 -40.04 -11.07 -3.90
CA LEU A 124 -40.14 -10.12 -2.81
C LEU A 124 -38.88 -9.25 -2.71
N PHE A 125 -37.69 -9.83 -2.81
CA PHE A 125 -36.45 -9.05 -2.75
C PHE A 125 -36.29 -8.17 -3.98
N THR A 126 -36.69 -8.63 -5.17
CA THR A 126 -36.65 -7.82 -6.40
C THR A 126 -37.57 -6.59 -6.29
N ARG A 127 -38.77 -6.76 -5.71
CA ARG A 127 -39.75 -5.69 -5.48
C ARG A 127 -40.30 -5.73 -4.05
N PRO A 128 -39.58 -5.16 -3.07
CA PRO A 128 -39.95 -5.23 -1.65
C PRO A 128 -41.26 -4.57 -1.27
N ALA A 129 -41.66 -3.56 -2.02
CA ALA A 129 -42.92 -2.83 -1.85
C ALA A 129 -43.25 -2.08 -3.15
N PRO A 130 -44.51 -1.65 -3.35
CA PRO A 130 -44.88 -0.82 -4.49
C PRO A 130 -43.97 0.42 -4.63
N GLY A 131 -43.38 0.60 -5.81
CA GLY A 131 -42.46 1.70 -6.11
C GLY A 131 -41.07 1.61 -5.47
N HIS A 132 -40.74 0.51 -4.78
CA HIS A 132 -39.45 0.31 -4.14
C HIS A 132 -38.68 -0.83 -4.82
N SER A 133 -37.38 -0.59 -5.07
CA SER A 133 -36.45 -1.63 -5.51
C SER A 133 -35.57 -2.04 -4.33
N PHE A 134 -35.01 -3.25 -4.37
CA PHE A 134 -34.06 -3.68 -3.34
C PHE A 134 -32.88 -2.73 -3.17
N ARG A 135 -32.38 -2.21 -4.29
CA ARG A 135 -31.33 -1.20 -4.32
C ARG A 135 -31.75 0.05 -3.55
N GLY A 136 -32.97 0.54 -3.76
CA GLY A 136 -33.52 1.68 -3.04
C GLY A 136 -33.68 1.42 -1.53
N VAL A 137 -34.12 0.21 -1.16
CA VAL A 137 -34.24 -0.19 0.25
C VAL A 137 -32.88 -0.23 0.92
N ARG A 138 -31.88 -0.89 0.30
CA ARG A 138 -30.49 -0.91 0.78
C ARG A 138 -29.91 0.49 0.94
N ALA A 139 -30.15 1.36 -0.04
CA ALA A 139 -29.62 2.73 0.00
C ALA A 139 -30.16 3.53 1.19
N GLN A 140 -31.47 3.44 1.46
CA GLN A 140 -32.11 4.12 2.60
C GLN A 140 -31.65 3.52 3.93
N TYR A 141 -31.60 2.18 4.02
CA TYR A 141 -31.11 1.45 5.19
C TYR A 141 -29.66 1.85 5.54
N LEU A 142 -28.75 1.82 4.56
CA LEU A 142 -27.34 2.15 4.76
C LEU A 142 -27.14 3.63 5.11
N ASN A 143 -27.97 4.53 4.58
CA ASN A 143 -27.88 5.97 4.90
C ASN A 143 -28.18 6.22 6.38
N ASP A 144 -29.32 5.72 6.88
CA ASP A 144 -29.70 5.88 8.29
C ASP A 144 -28.66 5.18 9.21
N LEU A 145 -28.16 4.01 8.82
CA LEU A 145 -27.14 3.29 9.55
C LEU A 145 -25.80 4.06 9.65
N LEU A 146 -25.30 4.65 8.56
CA LEU A 146 -24.04 5.39 8.56
C LEU A 146 -24.13 6.77 9.23
N VAL A 147 -25.31 7.40 9.20
CA VAL A 147 -25.52 8.75 9.75
C VAL A 147 -25.90 8.71 11.23
N MET A 148 -26.72 7.75 11.65
CA MET A 148 -27.33 7.69 12.99
C MET A 148 -27.00 6.41 13.75
N ASP A 149 -26.20 5.51 13.19
CA ASP A 149 -25.87 4.19 13.77
C ASP A 149 -27.07 3.28 14.02
N GLY A 150 -28.19 3.54 13.36
CA GLY A 150 -29.42 2.79 13.52
C GLY A 150 -30.28 2.84 12.27
N ALA A 151 -30.86 1.71 11.92
CA ALA A 151 -31.78 1.58 10.79
C ALA A 151 -32.97 0.70 11.15
N VAL A 152 -34.14 1.03 10.59
CA VAL A 152 -35.42 0.35 10.85
C VAL A 152 -36.09 -0.02 9.54
N ILE A 153 -36.50 -1.27 9.43
CA ILE A 153 -37.34 -1.79 8.34
C ILE A 153 -38.63 -2.32 8.94
N GLU A 154 -39.76 -1.80 8.47
CA GLU A 154 -41.10 -2.29 8.81
C GLU A 154 -41.41 -3.53 7.98
N LYS A 155 -41.84 -4.61 8.65
CA LYS A 155 -42.29 -5.86 8.04
C LYS A 155 -43.81 -5.87 7.98
N VAL A 156 -44.37 -6.03 6.78
CA VAL A 156 -45.82 -6.05 6.55
C VAL A 156 -46.26 -7.48 6.27
N PHE A 157 -47.13 -7.98 7.13
CA PHE A 157 -47.66 -9.34 7.06
C PHE A 157 -49.12 -9.35 6.57
N THR A 158 -49.50 -10.41 5.88
CA THR A 158 -50.91 -10.69 5.59
C THR A 158 -51.63 -11.18 6.85
N ARG A 159 -52.97 -11.28 6.79
CA ARG A 159 -53.76 -11.93 7.84
C ARG A 159 -53.38 -13.40 8.07
N GLY A 160 -52.73 -14.06 7.10
CA GLY A 160 -52.24 -15.43 7.19
C GLY A 160 -50.85 -15.57 7.82
N GLY A 161 -50.20 -14.46 8.22
CA GLY A 161 -48.85 -14.48 8.78
C GLY A 161 -47.73 -14.43 7.74
N ASP A 162 -48.07 -14.37 6.46
CA ASP A 162 -47.11 -14.32 5.36
C ASP A 162 -46.51 -12.90 5.19
N LEU A 163 -45.18 -12.78 5.21
CA LEU A 163 -44.47 -11.54 4.84
C LEU A 163 -44.72 -11.21 3.37
N VAL A 164 -45.22 -10.00 3.11
CA VAL A 164 -45.56 -9.53 1.75
C VAL A 164 -44.85 -8.26 1.34
N GLU A 165 -44.48 -7.40 2.29
CA GLU A 165 -43.71 -6.19 2.00
C GLU A 165 -42.72 -5.90 3.13
N PHE A 166 -41.60 -5.28 2.78
CA PHE A 166 -40.71 -4.69 3.77
C PHE A 166 -40.23 -3.31 3.32
N ILE A 167 -40.37 -2.32 4.20
CA ILE A 167 -40.18 -0.91 3.86
C ILE A 167 -39.24 -0.25 4.86
N PRO A 168 -38.15 0.40 4.41
CA PRO A 168 -37.31 1.19 5.30
C PRO A 168 -38.08 2.41 5.82
N ARG A 169 -37.97 2.68 7.12
CA ARG A 169 -38.58 3.86 7.74
C ARG A 169 -37.52 4.78 8.33
N ASP A 170 -37.84 6.07 8.34
CA ASP A 170 -36.98 7.11 8.91
C ASP A 170 -36.69 6.82 10.40
N PHE A 171 -35.47 6.34 10.68
CA PHE A 171 -35.05 5.98 12.03
C PHE A 171 -35.12 7.16 13.00
N ALA A 172 -34.98 8.40 12.51
CA ALA A 172 -35.03 9.59 13.36
C ALA A 172 -36.39 9.77 14.07
N ARG A 173 -37.44 9.10 13.56
CA ARG A 173 -38.80 9.14 14.11
C ARG A 173 -39.14 7.95 15.01
N PHE A 174 -38.21 7.01 15.16
CA PHE A 174 -38.40 5.85 16.02
C PHE A 174 -37.69 6.05 17.36
N ALA A 175 -38.36 5.59 18.42
CA ALA A 175 -37.79 5.41 19.74
C ALA A 175 -37.87 3.93 20.10
N VAL A 176 -36.77 3.39 20.61
CA VAL A 176 -36.72 2.03 21.17
C VAL A 176 -37.12 2.10 22.62
N LYS A 177 -38.02 1.23 23.05
CA LYS A 177 -38.31 1.00 24.46
C LYS A 177 -37.74 -0.34 24.89
N TRP A 178 -36.97 -0.33 25.96
CA TRP A 178 -36.31 -1.52 26.49
C TRP A 178 -36.43 -1.62 28.00
N ASP A 179 -36.27 -2.83 28.53
CA ASP A 179 -36.37 -3.12 29.96
C ASP A 179 -35.02 -2.91 30.69
N TYR A 180 -35.00 -3.09 32.01
CA TYR A 180 -33.78 -2.97 32.81
C TYR A 180 -32.72 -4.05 32.52
N ASN A 181 -33.09 -5.11 31.78
CA ASN A 181 -32.19 -6.18 31.35
C ASN A 181 -31.61 -5.92 29.95
N GLY A 182 -32.01 -4.81 29.29
CA GLY A 182 -31.58 -4.47 27.93
C GLY A 182 -32.36 -5.18 26.83
N ILE A 183 -33.49 -5.81 27.14
CA ILE A 183 -34.39 -6.46 26.18
C ILE A 183 -35.31 -5.41 25.57
N ILE A 184 -35.40 -5.39 24.24
CA ILE A 184 -36.29 -4.47 23.51
C ILE A 184 -37.74 -4.97 23.63
N GLU A 185 -38.63 -4.13 24.17
CA GLU A 185 -40.05 -4.45 24.38
C GLU A 185 -40.94 -3.97 23.22
N GLU A 186 -40.75 -2.73 22.77
CA GLU A 186 -41.57 -2.10 21.74
C GLU A 186 -40.78 -1.01 20.99
N PHE A 187 -41.18 -0.78 19.74
CA PHE A 187 -40.72 0.37 18.95
C PHE A 187 -41.85 1.39 18.83
N VAL A 188 -41.56 2.65 19.13
CA VAL A 188 -42.55 3.74 19.07
C VAL A 188 -42.17 4.71 17.96
N GLN A 189 -42.99 4.79 16.92
CA GLN A 189 -42.84 5.77 15.86
C GLN A 189 -43.66 7.03 16.15
N VAL A 190 -43.05 8.19 15.99
CA VAL A 190 -43.73 9.49 16.06
C VAL A 190 -44.06 9.98 14.65
N VAL A 191 -45.35 10.00 14.31
CA VAL A 191 -45.86 10.43 13.00
C VAL A 191 -46.46 11.83 13.13
N LYS A 192 -46.02 12.76 12.29
CA LYS A 192 -46.65 14.08 12.15
C LYS A 192 -47.80 14.00 11.16
N LEU A 193 -49.00 14.34 11.63
CA LEU A 193 -50.20 14.42 10.80
C LEU A 193 -50.25 15.75 10.04
N SER A 194 -51.13 15.85 9.04
CA SER A 194 -51.28 17.02 8.17
C SER A 194 -51.65 18.31 8.92
N ASP A 195 -52.25 18.17 10.09
CA ASP A 195 -52.60 19.24 11.02
C ASP A 195 -51.45 19.64 11.98
N LYS A 196 -50.25 19.08 11.79
CA LYS A 196 -49.06 19.21 12.66
C LYS A 196 -49.18 18.55 14.04
N SER A 197 -50.24 17.81 14.32
CA SER A 197 -50.34 16.99 15.53
C SER A 197 -49.44 15.74 15.42
N GLU A 198 -48.96 15.24 16.56
CA GLU A 198 -48.10 14.06 16.62
C GLU A 198 -48.90 12.85 17.10
N LYS A 199 -48.90 11.79 16.30
CA LYS A 199 -49.48 10.49 16.64
C LYS A 199 -48.36 9.49 16.91
N LYS A 200 -48.44 8.81 18.06
CA LYS A 200 -47.53 7.70 18.39
C LYS A 200 -48.11 6.40 17.87
N VAL A 201 -47.36 5.70 17.04
CA VAL A 201 -47.67 4.35 16.55
C VAL A 201 -46.71 3.39 17.22
N ARG A 202 -47.22 2.27 17.74
CA ARG A 202 -46.43 1.28 18.46
C ARG A 202 -46.31 0.03 17.59
N PHE A 203 -45.12 -0.55 17.57
CA PHE A 203 -44.78 -1.77 16.86
C PHE A 203 -44.17 -2.77 17.84
N THR A 204 -44.51 -4.05 17.67
CA THR A 204 -43.84 -5.13 18.39
C THR A 204 -42.47 -5.42 17.76
N PRO A 205 -41.52 -6.04 18.49
CA PRO A 205 -40.22 -6.39 17.93
C PRO A 205 -40.30 -7.24 16.66
N ASP A 206 -41.28 -8.14 16.57
CA ASP A 206 -41.49 -8.99 15.39
C ASP A 206 -41.96 -8.21 14.14
N GLN A 207 -42.45 -6.97 14.28
CA GLN A 207 -42.89 -6.14 13.15
C GLN A 207 -41.75 -5.27 12.58
N ILE A 208 -40.62 -5.20 13.27
CA ILE A 208 -39.52 -4.29 12.94
C ILE A 208 -38.20 -5.06 12.86
N SER A 209 -37.52 -5.00 11.73
CA SER A 209 -36.09 -5.31 11.69
C SER A 209 -35.31 -4.07 12.13
N TYR A 210 -34.66 -4.19 13.28
CA TYR A 210 -33.80 -3.14 13.85
C TYR A 210 -32.34 -3.54 13.76
N SER A 211 -31.53 -2.62 13.25
CA SER A 211 -30.10 -2.84 13.06
C SER A 211 -29.28 -1.67 13.59
N VAL A 212 -28.13 -2.01 14.16
CA VAL A 212 -27.16 -1.10 14.77
C VAL A 212 -25.79 -1.47 14.23
N LEU A 213 -24.99 -0.47 13.84
CA LEU A 213 -23.68 -0.71 13.23
C LEU A 213 -22.59 -0.95 14.29
N TYR A 214 -22.55 -0.13 15.35
CA TYR A 214 -21.65 -0.31 16.49
C TYR A 214 -22.43 -0.59 17.78
N PRO A 215 -22.94 -1.82 17.98
CA PRO A 215 -23.80 -2.15 19.12
C PRO A 215 -23.08 -1.98 20.47
N ARG A 216 -23.84 -1.55 21.49
CA ARG A 216 -23.37 -1.35 22.86
C ARG A 216 -24.16 -2.23 23.82
N THR A 217 -23.55 -2.63 24.93
CA THR A 217 -24.22 -3.43 25.97
C THR A 217 -25.05 -2.57 26.92
N ASN A 218 -24.74 -1.28 27.04
CA ASN A 218 -25.36 -0.35 27.99
C ASN A 218 -26.41 0.58 27.36
N SER A 219 -26.66 0.46 26.06
CA SER A 219 -27.64 1.24 25.31
C SER A 219 -28.10 0.43 24.10
N PRO A 220 -29.39 0.47 23.72
CA PRO A 220 -29.85 -0.17 22.49
C PRO A 220 -29.52 0.64 21.23
N TYR A 221 -28.96 1.84 21.39
CA TYR A 221 -28.44 2.64 20.29
C TYR A 221 -26.94 2.40 20.15
N GLY A 222 -26.44 2.41 18.93
CA GLY A 222 -25.01 2.24 18.67
C GLY A 222 -24.19 3.50 18.90
N THR A 223 -23.12 3.75 18.17
CA THR A 223 -22.31 4.99 18.26
C THR A 223 -22.10 5.60 16.88
N PRO A 224 -22.80 6.70 16.53
CA PRO A 224 -22.66 7.33 15.21
C PRO A 224 -21.23 7.77 14.92
N ILE A 225 -20.71 7.39 13.76
CA ILE A 225 -19.38 7.78 13.26
C ILE A 225 -19.23 9.31 13.27
N ILE A 226 -20.29 10.03 12.87
CA ILE A 226 -20.33 11.48 12.82
C ILE A 226 -20.10 12.08 14.23
N GLU A 227 -20.65 11.49 15.28
CA GLU A 227 -20.47 11.98 16.65
C GLU A 227 -19.00 11.90 17.07
N THR A 228 -18.33 10.77 16.80
CA THR A 228 -16.90 10.60 17.06
C THR A 228 -16.06 11.64 16.31
N ILE A 229 -16.35 11.86 15.02
CA ILE A 229 -15.67 12.86 14.19
C ILE A 229 -15.83 14.26 14.78
N THR A 230 -17.05 14.65 15.17
CA THR A 230 -17.28 15.99 15.71
C THR A 230 -16.48 16.26 16.98
N GLN A 231 -16.28 15.25 17.84
CA GLN A 231 -15.47 15.39 19.05
C GLN A 231 -13.99 15.54 18.75
N GLU A 232 -13.46 14.74 17.82
CA GLU A 232 -12.05 14.81 17.41
C GLU A 232 -11.73 16.15 16.72
N VAL A 233 -12.61 16.60 15.84
CA VAL A 233 -12.48 17.89 15.15
C VAL A 233 -12.63 19.06 16.12
N ALA A 234 -13.58 19.00 17.06
CA ALA A 234 -13.74 20.04 18.09
C ALA A 234 -12.48 20.15 18.97
N ALA A 235 -11.89 19.02 19.38
CA ALA A 235 -10.64 19.01 20.15
C ALA A 235 -9.48 19.64 19.37
N LEU A 236 -9.37 19.34 18.07
CA LEU A 236 -8.36 19.93 17.19
C LEU A 236 -8.52 21.45 17.06
N ILE A 237 -9.76 21.93 16.87
CA ILE A 237 -10.06 23.35 16.75
C ILE A 237 -9.79 24.07 18.08
N LEU A 238 -10.23 23.51 19.21
CA LEU A 238 -9.99 24.09 20.54
C LEU A 238 -8.49 24.21 20.84
N ALA A 239 -7.71 23.15 20.58
CA ALA A 239 -6.25 23.20 20.74
C ALA A 239 -5.61 24.28 19.85
N SER A 240 -6.12 24.47 18.63
CA SER A 240 -5.61 25.49 17.71
C SER A 240 -5.98 26.91 18.14
N VAL A 241 -7.18 27.09 18.71
CA VAL A 241 -7.63 28.36 19.31
C VAL A 241 -6.81 28.69 20.55
N ASP A 242 -6.51 27.72 21.42
CA ASP A 242 -5.66 27.92 22.60
C ASP A 242 -4.23 28.32 22.21
N ILE A 243 -3.68 27.70 21.15
CA ILE A 243 -2.40 28.10 20.56
C ILE A 243 -2.48 29.53 20.02
N ALA A 244 -3.54 29.88 19.27
CA ALA A 244 -3.73 31.22 18.74
C ALA A 244 -3.90 32.27 19.86
N ALA A 245 -4.62 31.94 20.94
CA ALA A 245 -4.80 32.79 22.11
C ALA A 245 -3.47 33.00 22.86
N PHE A 246 -2.66 31.94 23.02
CA PHE A 246 -1.32 32.04 23.59
C PHE A 246 -0.42 33.02 22.81
N PHE A 247 -0.57 33.09 21.48
CA PHE A 247 0.15 34.05 20.65
C PHE A 247 -0.41 35.47 20.72
N ASN A 248 -1.70 35.63 20.96
CA ASN A 248 -2.35 36.94 21.05
C ASN A 248 -2.11 37.59 22.42
N ASP A 249 -2.18 36.81 23.50
CA ASP A 249 -1.97 37.29 24.87
C ASP A 249 -0.47 37.52 25.18
N ASN A 250 0.44 36.86 24.44
CA ASN A 250 1.87 37.15 24.44
C ASN A 250 2.28 37.86 23.14
N GLU A 251 1.82 39.10 22.93
CA GLU A 251 2.32 39.96 21.85
C GLU A 251 3.83 40.15 21.99
N ILE A 252 4.62 39.28 21.36
CA ILE A 252 6.05 39.47 21.20
C ILE A 252 6.21 40.72 20.32
N PRO A 253 6.85 41.80 20.82
CA PRO A 253 7.03 43.03 20.06
C PRO A 253 7.84 42.73 18.79
N GLN A 254 7.78 43.60 17.77
CA GLN A 254 8.48 43.35 16.49
C GLN A 254 10.02 43.32 16.63
N GLY A 255 10.55 43.76 17.76
CA GLY A 255 11.95 43.78 18.12
C GLY A 255 12.21 44.67 19.32
N ILE A 256 13.49 44.80 19.68
CA ILE A 256 13.96 45.73 20.70
C ILE A 256 14.91 46.74 20.06
N LEU A 257 14.77 48.02 20.41
CA LEU A 257 15.74 49.05 20.07
C LEU A 257 16.81 49.11 21.18
N ALA A 258 18.02 48.65 20.87
CA ALA A 258 19.17 48.76 21.76
C ALA A 258 19.89 50.08 21.48
N LEU A 259 19.93 51.00 22.45
CA LEU A 259 20.45 52.36 22.25
C LEU A 259 21.96 52.51 22.52
N GLY A 260 22.61 51.53 23.15
CA GLY A 260 24.04 51.61 23.51
C GLY A 260 24.32 52.59 24.65
N ASP A 261 25.50 53.21 24.65
CA ASP A 261 25.92 54.19 25.67
C ASP A 261 25.36 55.59 25.36
N VAL A 262 24.21 55.89 25.95
CA VAL A 262 23.48 57.17 25.80
C VAL A 262 23.23 57.81 27.17
N GLY A 263 23.41 59.12 27.27
CA GLY A 263 23.09 59.89 28.49
C GLY A 263 21.58 59.96 28.77
N GLU A 264 21.20 60.30 30.00
CA GLU A 264 19.80 60.26 30.48
C GLU A 264 18.84 61.11 29.63
N GLU A 265 19.23 62.34 29.25
CA GLU A 265 18.43 63.19 28.36
C GLU A 265 18.24 62.58 26.96
N GLY A 266 19.29 61.92 26.43
CA GLY A 266 19.23 61.25 25.13
C GLY A 266 18.31 60.03 25.15
N TYR A 267 18.31 59.29 26.25
CA TYR A 267 17.39 58.16 26.46
C TYR A 267 15.94 58.61 26.54
N LEU A 268 15.63 59.66 27.31
CA LEU A 268 14.27 60.18 27.46
C LEU A 268 13.71 60.68 26.12
N ARG A 269 14.51 61.41 25.35
CA ARG A 269 14.14 61.88 24.01
C ARG A 269 13.89 60.73 23.04
N ALA A 270 14.80 59.74 22.99
CA ALA A 270 14.64 58.56 22.14
C ALA A 270 13.41 57.73 22.54
N LYS A 271 13.12 57.62 23.83
CA LYS A 271 11.93 56.96 24.35
C LYS A 271 10.66 57.68 23.90
N GLU A 272 10.58 59.00 24.08
CA GLU A 272 9.43 59.81 23.67
C GLU A 272 9.18 59.70 22.16
N GLU A 273 10.21 59.85 21.34
CA GLU A 273 10.15 59.73 19.88
C GLU A 273 9.74 58.31 19.45
N PHE A 274 10.21 57.27 20.15
CA PHE A 274 9.81 55.89 19.91
C PHE A 274 8.35 55.64 20.28
N THR A 275 7.87 56.17 21.41
CA THR A 275 6.45 56.06 21.80
C THR A 275 5.50 56.85 20.89
N ALA A 276 5.89 58.06 20.46
CA ALA A 276 5.07 58.91 19.59
C ALA A 276 4.88 58.29 18.20
N ASN A 277 5.85 57.49 17.74
CA ASN A 277 5.82 56.85 16.42
C ASN A 277 5.38 55.37 16.45
N LYS A 278 4.83 54.87 17.58
CA LYS A 278 4.30 53.49 17.66
C LYS A 278 3.15 53.27 16.67
N GLY A 279 3.25 52.22 15.84
CA GLY A 279 2.18 51.79 14.92
C GLY A 279 2.20 52.42 13.52
N GLY A 280 3.22 53.24 13.20
CA GLY A 280 3.39 53.78 11.85
C GLY A 280 3.71 52.70 10.81
N LYS A 281 3.09 52.77 9.62
CA LYS A 281 3.29 51.79 8.52
C LYS A 281 4.62 51.94 7.76
N ASN A 282 5.40 52.99 8.02
CA ASN A 282 6.62 53.33 7.29
C ASN A 282 7.88 53.26 8.17
N ASN A 283 9.02 52.88 7.57
CA ASN A 283 10.35 52.95 8.19
C ASN A 283 10.67 54.40 8.59
N THR A 284 10.43 54.74 9.85
CA THR A 284 10.66 56.08 10.39
C THR A 284 12.11 56.17 10.86
N LYS A 285 12.88 57.15 10.36
CA LYS A 285 14.25 57.41 10.81
C LYS A 285 14.19 58.19 12.12
N MET A 286 14.75 57.63 13.20
CA MET A 286 14.92 58.35 14.48
C MET A 286 16.31 58.95 14.55
N TYR A 287 16.42 60.12 15.18
CA TYR A 287 17.71 60.77 15.43
C TYR A 287 18.20 60.43 16.84
N ALA A 288 19.19 59.55 16.95
CA ALA A 288 19.82 59.20 18.21
C ALA A 288 21.24 59.78 18.30
N THR A 289 21.51 60.62 19.30
CA THR A 289 22.86 61.03 19.69
C THR A 289 23.47 59.94 20.56
N TYR A 290 24.55 59.31 20.11
CA TYR A 290 25.25 58.22 20.80
C TYR A 290 26.69 58.61 21.12
N GLY A 291 27.23 58.08 22.24
CA GLY A 291 28.62 58.26 22.63
C GLY A 291 29.60 57.46 21.76
N PRO A 292 30.91 57.46 22.05
CA PRO A 292 31.93 56.73 21.27
C PRO A 292 31.82 55.19 21.32
N GLY A 293 30.81 54.64 21.98
CA GLY A 293 30.51 53.21 22.06
C GLY A 293 29.74 52.67 20.84
N GLU A 294 29.13 51.49 20.97
CA GLU A 294 28.36 50.86 19.89
C GLU A 294 27.13 51.71 19.49
N PRO A 295 26.88 51.90 18.18
CA PRO A 295 25.74 52.69 17.72
C PRO A 295 24.40 51.98 17.99
N PRO A 296 23.30 52.74 18.11
CA PRO A 296 21.96 52.19 18.30
C PRO A 296 21.59 51.16 17.22
N LYS A 297 21.06 50.02 17.65
CA LYS A 297 20.71 48.90 16.77
C LYS A 297 19.29 48.40 17.03
N TRP A 298 18.52 48.28 15.97
CA TRP A 298 17.26 47.53 16.00
C TRP A 298 17.57 46.03 15.96
N VAL A 299 17.12 45.31 16.98
CA VAL A 299 17.18 43.85 17.03
C VAL A 299 15.77 43.32 16.73
N PRO A 300 15.47 42.97 15.47
CA PRO A 300 14.16 42.46 15.12
C PRO A 300 13.95 41.08 15.73
N PHE A 301 12.81 40.87 16.38
CA PHE A 301 12.36 39.53 16.72
C PHE A 301 11.81 38.88 15.45
N ARG A 302 12.51 37.87 14.94
CA ARG A 302 12.03 37.10 13.79
C ARG A 302 10.87 36.23 14.26
N ARG A 303 9.66 36.48 13.75
CA ARG A 303 8.54 35.54 13.90
C ARG A 303 8.81 34.32 13.00
N PRO A 304 8.90 33.10 13.55
CA PRO A 304 9.16 31.94 12.72
C PRO A 304 7.92 31.41 11.97
N TYR A 305 6.69 31.76 12.34
CA TYR A 305 5.49 31.20 11.71
C TYR A 305 4.39 32.24 11.44
N ARG A 306 3.96 32.35 10.18
CA ARG A 306 2.78 33.08 9.71
C ARG A 306 1.69 32.05 9.38
N GLU A 307 0.42 32.37 9.66
CA GLU A 307 -0.89 31.97 9.04
C GLU A 307 -1.08 30.59 8.34
N GLN A 308 -0.04 29.97 7.79
CA GLN A 308 -0.01 28.65 7.17
C GLN A 308 -0.45 27.51 8.10
N GLU A 309 -0.35 27.65 9.43
CA GLU A 309 -0.77 26.59 10.36
C GLU A 309 -2.29 26.34 10.31
N ILE A 310 -3.11 27.38 10.14
CA ILE A 310 -4.57 27.22 10.02
C ILE A 310 -4.96 26.62 8.67
N ALA A 311 -4.26 26.98 7.59
CA ALA A 311 -4.43 26.37 6.28
C ALA A 311 -4.08 24.86 6.29
N LEU A 312 -3.16 24.43 7.14
CA LEU A 312 -2.79 23.02 7.33
C LEU A 312 -3.82 22.21 8.14
N ILE A 313 -4.71 22.87 8.89
CA ILE A 313 -5.74 22.19 9.71
C ILE A 313 -6.84 21.60 8.82
N VAL A 314 -7.27 22.31 7.77
CA VAL A 314 -8.38 21.86 6.91
C VAL A 314 -8.09 20.50 6.25
N PRO A 315 -6.94 20.28 5.58
CA PRO A 315 -6.59 18.96 5.07
C PRO A 315 -6.46 17.89 6.15
N ARG A 316 -6.09 18.27 7.37
CA ARG A 316 -5.99 17.34 8.51
C ARG A 316 -7.37 16.91 9.01
N ILE A 317 -8.34 17.83 9.06
CA ILE A 317 -9.74 17.53 9.38
C ILE A 317 -10.33 16.60 8.32
N GLU A 318 -10.11 16.88 7.03
CA GLU A 318 -10.58 16.01 5.94
C GLU A 318 -10.00 14.60 6.04
N LYS A 319 -8.69 14.48 6.34
CA LYS A 319 -8.06 13.17 6.59
C LYS A 319 -8.66 12.42 7.77
N ILE A 320 -9.01 13.13 8.85
CA ILE A 320 -9.69 12.53 10.01
C ILE A 320 -11.08 12.01 9.60
N ILE A 321 -11.84 12.79 8.84
CA ILE A 321 -13.17 12.40 8.35
C ILE A 321 -13.05 11.16 7.47
N PHE A 322 -12.17 11.19 6.47
CA PHE A 322 -11.98 10.08 5.53
C PHE A 322 -11.53 8.80 6.24
N ARG A 323 -10.59 8.91 7.19
CA ARG A 323 -10.13 7.80 8.03
C ARG A 323 -11.29 7.13 8.77
N ASN A 324 -12.17 7.91 9.39
CA ASN A 324 -13.28 7.38 10.19
C ASN A 324 -14.36 6.69 9.33
N PHE A 325 -14.55 7.11 8.07
CA PHE A 325 -15.41 6.41 7.10
C PHE A 325 -14.69 5.31 6.30
N GLY A 326 -13.39 5.11 6.51
CA GLY A 326 -12.56 4.15 5.78
C GLY A 326 -12.22 4.55 4.33
N VAL A 327 -12.74 5.67 3.83
CA VAL A 327 -12.54 6.13 2.45
C VAL A 327 -11.20 6.83 2.26
N THR A 328 -10.69 6.87 1.03
CA THR A 328 -9.47 7.63 0.71
C THR A 328 -9.77 9.03 0.19
N PRO A 329 -8.81 9.96 0.30
CA PRO A 329 -8.86 11.23 -0.45
C PRO A 329 -9.11 11.02 -1.96
N LEU A 330 -8.55 9.95 -2.53
CA LEU A 330 -8.73 9.59 -3.95
C LEU A 330 -10.17 9.18 -4.27
N ASP A 331 -10.85 8.44 -3.40
CA ASP A 331 -12.27 8.09 -3.57
C ASP A 331 -13.15 9.33 -3.57
N MET A 332 -12.76 10.34 -2.79
CA MET A 332 -13.46 11.62 -2.65
C MET A 332 -13.11 12.63 -3.74
N GLY A 333 -12.42 12.22 -4.81
CA GLY A 333 -12.08 13.07 -5.95
C GLY A 333 -11.00 14.13 -5.65
N GLN A 334 -10.34 14.05 -4.48
CA GLN A 334 -9.18 14.89 -4.21
C GLN A 334 -7.97 14.32 -4.97
N SER A 335 -7.76 14.81 -6.19
CA SER A 335 -6.68 14.35 -7.08
C SER A 335 -5.34 15.06 -6.88
N ALA A 336 -5.29 16.09 -6.03
CA ALA A 336 -4.11 16.93 -5.88
C ALA A 336 -2.86 16.16 -5.39
N ASP A 337 -3.05 15.01 -4.73
CA ASP A 337 -1.98 14.16 -4.19
C ASP A 337 -2.13 12.68 -4.56
N VAL A 338 -2.89 12.34 -5.61
CA VAL A 338 -3.11 10.92 -5.94
C VAL A 338 -2.22 10.47 -7.08
N ASN A 339 -1.13 9.82 -6.66
CA ASN A 339 -0.29 8.84 -7.33
C ASN A 339 -0.77 8.35 -8.72
N ARG A 340 -0.53 9.15 -9.77
CA ARG A 340 -0.56 8.72 -11.18
C ARG A 340 0.75 8.03 -11.57
N SER A 341 1.37 7.33 -10.63
CA SER A 341 2.81 7.11 -10.59
C SER A 341 3.19 5.81 -11.31
N CYS A 342 3.13 5.76 -12.64
CA CYS A 342 3.27 4.52 -13.44
C CYS A 342 4.50 4.52 -14.35
N TYR A 343 4.87 3.33 -14.85
CA TYR A 343 5.91 3.09 -15.87
C TYR A 343 5.31 3.07 -17.28
N SER A 344 6.15 3.34 -18.28
CA SER A 344 5.84 3.13 -19.70
C SER A 344 5.73 1.64 -20.05
N ALA A 345 4.98 1.31 -21.11
CA ALA A 345 4.72 -0.06 -21.56
C ALA A 345 5.98 -0.85 -21.97
N ASP A 346 7.03 -0.15 -22.41
CA ASP A 346 8.30 -0.72 -22.89
C ASP A 346 9.29 -1.04 -21.75
N THR A 347 8.87 -0.86 -20.49
CA THR A 347 9.65 -1.26 -19.33
C THR A 347 9.53 -2.77 -19.12
N GLU A 348 10.62 -3.40 -18.70
CA GLU A 348 10.70 -4.80 -18.29
C GLU A 348 10.94 -4.89 -16.78
N THR A 349 10.50 -5.97 -16.16
CA THR A 349 10.85 -6.36 -14.80
C THR A 349 11.41 -7.78 -14.77
N LEU A 350 12.29 -8.06 -13.83
CA LEU A 350 12.87 -9.40 -13.67
C LEU A 350 11.89 -10.31 -12.91
N THR A 351 11.58 -11.47 -13.48
CA THR A 351 10.76 -12.52 -12.85
C THR A 351 11.58 -13.80 -12.66
N GLN A 352 11.06 -14.77 -11.90
CA GLN A 352 11.67 -16.11 -11.83
C GLN A 352 11.83 -16.79 -13.20
N ARG A 353 10.99 -16.41 -14.18
CA ARG A 353 11.03 -16.92 -15.56
C ARG A 353 11.90 -16.06 -16.49
N GLY A 354 12.66 -15.10 -15.94
CA GLY A 354 13.49 -14.15 -16.69
C GLY A 354 12.83 -12.77 -16.84
N TRP A 355 13.39 -11.95 -17.72
CA TRP A 355 12.88 -10.61 -18.00
C TRP A 355 11.57 -10.68 -18.78
N LYS A 356 10.57 -9.95 -18.32
CA LYS A 356 9.28 -9.78 -19.00
C LYS A 356 8.94 -8.30 -19.13
N THR A 357 8.32 -7.92 -20.23
CA THR A 357 7.73 -6.59 -20.37
C THR A 357 6.56 -6.44 -19.40
N LEU A 358 6.24 -5.22 -18.96
CA LEU A 358 5.09 -4.99 -18.07
C LEU A 358 3.75 -5.48 -18.66
N PRO A 359 3.48 -5.35 -19.97
CA PRO A 359 2.31 -5.97 -20.61
C PRO A 359 2.27 -7.50 -20.55
N ASP A 360 3.43 -8.18 -20.53
CA ASP A 360 3.53 -9.65 -20.56
C ASP A 360 3.53 -10.30 -19.17
N LEU A 361 3.44 -9.49 -18.11
CA LEU A 361 3.35 -9.98 -16.74
C LEU A 361 2.00 -10.64 -16.47
N ARG A 362 2.05 -11.76 -15.77
CA ARG A 362 0.87 -12.48 -15.27
C ARG A 362 0.75 -12.32 -13.76
N ASP A 363 -0.45 -12.48 -13.24
CA ASP A 363 -0.70 -12.35 -11.79
C ASP A 363 0.05 -13.42 -10.97
N ASP A 364 0.39 -14.58 -11.56
CA ASP A 364 1.19 -15.63 -10.94
C ASP A 364 2.71 -15.40 -11.01
N ASP A 365 3.18 -14.38 -11.72
CA ASP A 365 4.61 -14.14 -11.87
C ASP A 365 5.21 -13.54 -10.59
N CYS A 366 6.24 -14.20 -10.07
CA CYS A 366 7.01 -13.70 -8.94
C CYS A 366 8.15 -12.81 -9.43
N VAL A 367 8.07 -11.53 -9.11
CA VAL A 367 8.98 -10.47 -9.55
C VAL A 367 10.11 -10.25 -8.55
N ALA A 368 11.26 -9.83 -9.06
CA ALA A 368 12.45 -9.53 -8.29
C ALA A 368 12.32 -8.17 -7.57
N THR A 369 12.15 -8.24 -6.26
CA THR A 369 12.18 -7.07 -5.37
C THR A 369 13.59 -6.88 -4.79
N PHE A 370 13.94 -5.64 -4.47
CA PHE A 370 15.22 -5.31 -3.85
C PHE A 370 15.04 -4.97 -2.38
N ASN A 371 15.78 -5.64 -1.51
CA ASN A 371 15.81 -5.34 -0.08
C ASN A 371 16.90 -4.29 0.20
N PRO A 372 16.56 -3.06 0.64
CA PRO A 372 17.55 -2.00 0.85
C PRO A 372 18.49 -2.25 2.03
N GLU A 373 18.10 -3.08 2.99
CA GLU A 373 18.91 -3.42 4.17
C GLU A 373 19.94 -4.49 3.84
N THR A 374 19.51 -5.59 3.22
CA THR A 374 20.38 -6.73 2.87
C THR A 374 21.07 -6.56 1.52
N ARG A 375 20.59 -5.61 0.71
CA ARG A 375 21.01 -5.30 -0.67
C ARG A 375 20.86 -6.46 -1.65
N GLN A 376 19.99 -7.42 -1.34
CA GLN A 376 19.74 -8.63 -2.11
C GLN A 376 18.44 -8.55 -2.92
N ILE A 377 18.32 -9.47 -3.87
CA ILE A 377 17.08 -9.73 -4.59
C ILE A 377 16.22 -10.71 -3.79
N GLU A 378 14.92 -10.39 -3.65
CA GLU A 378 13.90 -11.30 -3.13
C GLU A 378 12.79 -11.45 -4.16
N TYR A 379 12.51 -12.68 -4.59
CA TYR A 379 11.38 -12.95 -5.47
C TYR A 379 10.08 -12.99 -4.69
N ARG A 380 9.11 -12.21 -5.13
CA ARG A 380 7.80 -12.10 -4.49
C ARG A 380 6.72 -12.03 -5.55
N CYS A 381 5.65 -12.79 -5.36
CA CYS A 381 4.51 -12.79 -6.28
C CYS A 381 3.65 -11.56 -5.99
N SER A 382 3.12 -10.94 -7.05
CA SER A 382 2.30 -9.75 -6.85
C SER A 382 1.08 -10.12 -6.04
N ALA A 383 0.94 -9.53 -4.85
CA ALA A 383 -0.19 -9.80 -3.98
C ALA A 383 -1.51 -9.28 -4.59
N ASP A 384 -1.39 -8.30 -5.50
CA ASP A 384 -2.50 -7.47 -5.89
C ASP A 384 -2.65 -7.35 -7.45
N GLY A 385 -1.85 -8.07 -8.25
CA GLY A 385 -1.91 -8.06 -9.72
C GLY A 385 -1.28 -6.82 -10.39
N VAL A 386 -1.27 -6.78 -11.74
CA VAL A 386 -0.69 -5.66 -12.51
C VAL A 386 -1.75 -4.64 -12.89
N TYR A 387 -1.58 -3.39 -12.44
CA TYR A 387 -2.38 -2.25 -12.87
C TYR A 387 -1.98 -1.82 -14.28
N ARG A 388 -2.99 -1.63 -15.14
CA ARG A 388 -2.86 -1.16 -16.52
C ARG A 388 -3.93 -0.11 -16.77
N ALA A 389 -3.54 1.06 -17.30
CA ALA A 389 -4.49 2.09 -17.69
C ALA A 389 -4.01 2.89 -18.91
N PRO A 390 -4.92 3.38 -19.77
CA PRO A 390 -4.56 4.35 -20.80
C PRO A 390 -4.11 5.66 -20.14
N TYR A 391 -3.06 6.26 -20.69
CA TYR A 391 -2.48 7.51 -20.22
C TYR A 391 -2.08 8.37 -21.41
N ARG A 392 -2.55 9.62 -21.39
CA ARG A 392 -2.15 10.65 -22.34
C ARG A 392 -1.68 11.86 -21.57
N GLY A 393 -0.40 12.19 -21.68
CA GLY A 393 0.21 13.29 -20.92
C GLY A 393 1.73 13.25 -20.95
N GLU A 394 2.35 14.18 -20.22
CA GLU A 394 3.81 14.25 -20.11
C GLU A 394 4.35 13.17 -19.17
N MET A 395 5.42 12.50 -19.58
CA MET A 395 6.23 11.63 -18.75
C MET A 395 7.63 12.23 -18.57
N VAL A 396 8.26 11.90 -17.44
CA VAL A 396 9.65 12.25 -17.14
C VAL A 396 10.54 11.11 -17.60
N HIS A 397 11.47 11.40 -18.51
CA HIS A 397 12.41 10.45 -19.07
C HIS A 397 13.82 10.69 -18.54
N PHE A 398 14.30 9.79 -17.68
CA PHE A 398 15.68 9.77 -17.20
C PHE A 398 16.53 8.92 -18.13
N HIS A 399 17.48 9.53 -18.84
CA HIS A 399 18.26 8.84 -19.88
C HIS A 399 19.76 9.14 -19.79
N SER A 400 20.56 8.08 -19.83
CA SER A 400 22.01 8.16 -19.97
C SER A 400 22.54 6.91 -20.67
N LEU A 401 23.86 6.81 -20.85
CA LEU A 401 24.45 5.57 -21.35
C LEU A 401 24.12 4.35 -20.47
N GLN A 402 23.77 4.56 -19.18
CA GLN A 402 23.67 3.49 -18.18
C GLN A 402 22.33 3.43 -17.46
N VAL A 403 21.46 4.43 -17.64
CA VAL A 403 20.12 4.51 -17.06
C VAL A 403 19.15 4.82 -18.18
N ASP A 404 18.02 4.14 -18.17
CA ASP A 404 16.88 4.51 -18.99
C ASP A 404 15.62 4.18 -18.20
N VAL A 405 14.89 5.21 -17.77
CA VAL A 405 13.68 5.09 -16.96
C VAL A 405 12.68 6.13 -17.46
N MET A 406 11.50 5.70 -17.89
CA MET A 406 10.43 6.58 -18.34
C MET A 406 9.20 6.36 -17.46
N VAL A 407 8.81 7.41 -16.74
CA VAL A 407 7.78 7.33 -15.71
C VAL A 407 6.96 8.61 -15.66
N THR A 408 5.75 8.53 -15.16
CA THR A 408 4.91 9.71 -14.91
C THR A 408 5.53 10.68 -13.89
N PRO A 409 5.19 11.98 -13.89
CA PRO A 409 5.81 12.99 -13.01
C PRO A 409 5.71 12.70 -11.50
N ASP A 410 4.66 12.00 -11.06
CA ASP A 410 4.47 11.66 -9.65
C ASP A 410 5.15 10.34 -9.27
N HIS A 411 5.86 9.67 -10.19
CA HIS A 411 6.47 8.36 -9.92
C HIS A 411 7.44 8.39 -8.74
N ARG A 412 7.36 7.38 -7.85
CA ARG A 412 8.28 7.27 -6.71
C ARG A 412 9.63 6.73 -7.20
N MET A 413 10.61 7.62 -7.23
CA MET A 413 11.98 7.35 -7.64
C MET A 413 12.84 7.04 -6.41
N TRP A 414 13.63 5.98 -6.48
CA TRP A 414 14.59 5.64 -5.45
C TRP A 414 15.99 6.12 -5.86
N ALA A 415 16.42 7.23 -5.27
CA ALA A 415 17.59 7.96 -5.74
C ALA A 415 18.42 8.52 -4.58
N ARG A 416 19.68 8.82 -4.89
CA ARG A 416 20.60 9.49 -3.98
C ARG A 416 21.09 10.79 -4.60
N ASP A 417 21.02 11.87 -3.84
CA ASP A 417 21.61 13.16 -4.25
C ASP A 417 23.14 13.08 -4.23
N PHE A 418 23.76 13.66 -5.26
CA PHE A 418 25.20 13.72 -5.46
C PHE A 418 25.79 15.09 -5.08
N SER A 419 24.98 16.06 -4.66
CA SER A 419 25.46 17.38 -4.22
C SER A 419 26.51 17.18 -3.11
N ASN A 420 27.78 17.46 -3.42
CA ASN A 420 28.95 17.36 -2.52
C ASN A 420 29.53 15.97 -2.18
N SER A 421 29.24 14.90 -2.93
CA SER A 421 29.86 13.57 -2.69
C SER A 421 30.52 12.95 -3.91
N LYS A 422 31.56 12.11 -3.73
CA LYS A 422 32.09 11.25 -4.81
C LYS A 422 31.16 10.03 -5.02
N LEU A 423 31.21 9.41 -6.20
CA LEU A 423 30.46 8.18 -6.50
C LEU A 423 30.95 7.07 -5.54
N GLY A 424 30.04 6.48 -4.75
CA GLY A 424 30.38 5.50 -3.72
C GLY A 424 30.83 6.04 -2.36
N ASP A 425 30.76 7.36 -2.09
CA ASP A 425 31.20 7.98 -0.82
C ASP A 425 30.23 7.71 0.36
N GLY A 426 29.03 7.16 0.12
CA GLY A 426 28.09 6.72 1.16
C GLY A 426 27.53 7.81 2.09
N ARG A 427 27.98 9.06 1.96
CA ARG A 427 27.62 10.20 2.85
C ARG A 427 26.15 10.60 2.79
N HIS A 428 25.44 10.26 1.71
CA HIS A 428 24.01 10.52 1.58
C HIS A 428 23.27 9.20 1.37
N PRO A 429 22.26 8.87 2.20
CA PRO A 429 21.47 7.66 1.99
C PRO A 429 20.56 7.82 0.77
N TYR A 430 20.19 6.68 0.16
CA TYR A 430 19.11 6.66 -0.82
C TYR A 430 17.80 7.06 -0.15
N LYS A 431 16.98 7.83 -0.86
CA LYS A 431 15.66 8.27 -0.44
C LYS A 431 14.66 8.11 -1.57
N THR A 432 13.39 8.13 -1.21
CA THR A 432 12.29 8.16 -2.16
C THR A 432 11.93 9.60 -2.46
N TYR A 433 11.80 9.91 -3.75
CA TYR A 433 11.42 11.21 -4.29
C TYR A 433 10.33 11.04 -5.34
N ARG A 434 9.68 12.12 -5.76
CA ARG A 434 8.86 12.16 -6.98
C ARG A 434 9.74 12.40 -8.20
N ALA A 435 9.34 11.88 -9.36
CA ALA A 435 10.10 12.05 -10.59
C ALA A 435 10.29 13.54 -10.95
N HIS A 436 9.24 14.36 -10.81
CA HIS A 436 9.33 15.80 -11.07
C HIS A 436 10.24 16.54 -10.08
N GLU A 437 10.42 16.04 -8.84
CA GLU A 437 11.35 16.63 -7.87
C GLU A 437 12.80 16.43 -8.31
N LEU A 438 13.11 15.28 -8.92
CA LEU A 438 14.44 14.99 -9.48
C LEU A 438 14.73 15.84 -10.72
N GLU A 439 13.71 16.08 -11.54
CA GLU A 439 13.78 16.90 -12.75
C GLU A 439 14.15 18.35 -12.43
N ILE A 440 13.46 18.99 -11.47
CA ILE A 440 13.66 20.42 -11.15
C ILE A 440 14.90 20.68 -10.29
N ALA A 441 15.50 19.63 -9.71
CA ALA A 441 16.66 19.78 -8.87
C ALA A 441 17.92 20.02 -9.73
N ASN A 442 18.60 21.14 -9.52
CA ASN A 442 19.86 21.47 -10.20
C ASN A 442 21.06 20.66 -9.66
N THR A 443 20.95 19.32 -9.66
CA THR A 443 21.94 18.40 -9.10
C THR A 443 22.14 17.17 -10.01
N ARG A 444 23.03 16.28 -9.59
CA ARG A 444 23.21 14.96 -10.16
C ARG A 444 22.61 13.93 -9.21
N TRP A 445 21.87 12.98 -9.77
CA TRP A 445 21.24 11.88 -9.06
C TRP A 445 22.01 10.60 -9.32
N ALA A 446 22.10 9.74 -8.31
CA ALA A 446 22.60 8.39 -8.42
C ALA A 446 21.45 7.39 -8.30
N PHE A 447 21.32 6.53 -9.31
CA PHE A 447 20.39 5.40 -9.33
C PHE A 447 21.20 4.11 -9.21
N ARG A 448 20.68 3.16 -8.44
CA ARG A 448 21.33 1.87 -8.25
C ARG A 448 20.99 0.93 -9.41
N GLY A 449 21.99 0.26 -9.96
CA GLY A 449 21.83 -0.71 -11.05
C GLY A 449 22.47 -2.07 -10.77
N ALA A 450 22.86 -2.35 -9.53
CA ALA A 450 23.49 -3.60 -9.11
C ALA A 450 23.03 -4.05 -7.72
N VAL A 451 23.20 -5.33 -7.42
CA VAL A 451 22.76 -5.97 -6.18
C VAL A 451 23.95 -6.65 -5.49
N GLU A 452 23.74 -7.11 -4.27
CA GLU A 452 24.70 -7.97 -3.56
C GLU A 452 24.18 -9.40 -3.58
N HIS A 453 24.92 -10.31 -4.20
CA HIS A 453 24.58 -11.73 -4.24
C HIS A 453 25.04 -12.46 -2.98
N ARG A 454 24.17 -13.29 -2.40
CA ARG A 454 24.52 -14.24 -1.34
C ARG A 454 24.04 -15.63 -1.73
N GLY A 455 25.00 -16.54 -1.89
CA GLY A 455 24.76 -17.96 -2.06
C GLY A 455 25.83 -18.76 -1.33
N ASP A 456 25.66 -20.07 -1.34
CA ASP A 456 26.53 -20.96 -0.58
C ASP A 456 27.74 -21.38 -1.40
N ARG A 457 28.90 -21.47 -0.77
CA ARG A 457 30.05 -22.14 -1.39
C ARG A 457 29.76 -23.63 -1.45
N LYS A 458 29.78 -24.22 -2.64
CA LYS A 458 29.69 -25.68 -2.84
C LYS A 458 31.07 -26.22 -3.17
N GLU A 459 31.49 -27.32 -2.55
CA GLU A 459 32.84 -27.88 -2.78
C GLU A 459 32.93 -28.61 -4.13
N GLY A 460 31.88 -29.33 -4.51
CA GLY A 460 31.86 -30.16 -5.71
C GLY A 460 30.54 -30.09 -6.46
N PHE A 461 30.64 -30.31 -7.77
CA PHE A 461 29.55 -30.58 -8.68
C PHE A 461 29.55 -32.07 -9.02
N VAL A 462 28.39 -32.73 -8.97
CA VAL A 462 28.25 -34.12 -9.41
C VAL A 462 27.66 -34.12 -10.81
N LEU A 463 28.46 -34.54 -11.79
CA LEU A 463 27.98 -34.80 -13.14
C LEU A 463 27.19 -36.11 -13.12
N PRO A 464 25.87 -36.09 -13.39
CA PRO A 464 25.06 -37.30 -13.35
C PRO A 464 25.49 -38.28 -14.44
N GLY A 465 25.54 -39.55 -14.07
CA GLY A 465 25.75 -40.66 -14.95
C GLY A 465 24.62 -40.83 -15.97
N CYS A 466 24.86 -41.64 -16.99
CA CYS A 466 23.81 -42.02 -17.93
C CYS A 466 24.04 -43.43 -18.48
N THR A 467 22.94 -44.17 -18.65
CA THR A 467 22.99 -45.48 -19.29
C THR A 467 23.00 -45.32 -20.81
N VAL A 468 23.79 -46.16 -21.50
CA VAL A 468 23.86 -46.14 -22.96
C VAL A 468 23.59 -47.54 -23.47
N GLY A 469 22.35 -47.79 -23.85
CA GLY A 469 22.00 -49.02 -24.56
C GLY A 469 22.85 -49.18 -25.82
N GLY A 470 23.85 -50.07 -25.77
CA GLY A 470 24.62 -50.54 -26.92
C GLY A 470 25.77 -49.65 -27.44
N GLY A 471 26.25 -48.66 -26.66
CA GLY A 471 27.43 -47.86 -27.03
C GLY A 471 28.77 -48.48 -26.59
N PRO A 472 29.90 -48.17 -27.24
CA PRO A 472 31.22 -48.75 -26.92
C PRO A 472 31.77 -48.40 -25.53
N ASN A 473 31.17 -47.42 -24.82
CA ASN A 473 31.68 -46.90 -23.54
C ASN A 473 30.90 -47.37 -22.29
N GLY A 474 29.94 -48.29 -22.42
CA GLY A 474 29.16 -48.77 -21.27
C GLY A 474 28.30 -47.69 -20.59
N ASP A 475 27.95 -47.93 -19.32
CA ASP A 475 27.26 -46.97 -18.45
C ASP A 475 28.24 -45.91 -17.93
N TYR A 476 27.85 -44.64 -17.98
CA TYR A 476 28.62 -43.55 -17.39
C TYR A 476 28.25 -43.42 -15.91
N PRO A 477 29.18 -43.57 -14.96
CA PRO A 477 28.89 -43.36 -13.55
C PRO A 477 28.82 -41.86 -13.22
N ASP A 478 28.26 -41.56 -12.04
CA ASP A 478 28.34 -40.22 -11.45
C ASP A 478 29.80 -39.82 -11.22
N ARG A 479 30.15 -38.59 -11.57
CA ARG A 479 31.52 -38.06 -11.44
C ARG A 479 31.53 -36.75 -10.66
N GLY A 480 32.27 -36.72 -9.56
CA GLY A 480 32.53 -35.50 -8.81
C GLY A 480 33.57 -34.62 -9.50
N ILE A 481 33.29 -33.33 -9.57
CA ILE A 481 34.17 -32.29 -10.13
C ILE A 481 34.26 -31.17 -9.08
N PRO A 482 35.44 -30.66 -8.71
CA PRO A 482 35.53 -29.47 -7.87
C PRO A 482 34.70 -28.32 -8.47
N MET A 483 33.86 -27.67 -7.66
CA MET A 483 32.90 -26.68 -8.18
C MET A 483 33.60 -25.50 -8.85
N ASP A 484 34.70 -25.02 -8.26
CA ASP A 484 35.49 -23.90 -8.81
C ASP A 484 36.06 -24.26 -10.20
N LEU A 485 36.56 -25.49 -10.37
CA LEU A 485 37.01 -26.01 -11.66
C LEU A 485 35.86 -26.10 -12.66
N PHE A 486 34.70 -26.57 -12.21
CA PHE A 486 33.52 -26.70 -13.06
C PHE A 486 32.97 -25.34 -13.52
N MET A 487 32.96 -24.32 -12.66
CA MET A 487 32.58 -22.95 -13.02
C MET A 487 33.51 -22.35 -14.06
N GLU A 488 34.82 -22.58 -13.93
CA GLU A 488 35.79 -22.12 -14.92
C GLU A 488 35.60 -22.83 -16.26
N PHE A 489 35.45 -24.17 -16.25
CA PHE A 489 35.13 -24.96 -17.43
C PHE A 489 33.83 -24.49 -18.11
N LEU A 490 32.78 -24.26 -17.32
CA LEU A 490 31.48 -23.84 -17.81
C LEU A 490 31.56 -22.49 -18.52
N GLY A 491 32.33 -21.53 -18.00
CA GLY A 491 32.55 -20.23 -18.65
C GLY A 491 33.26 -20.36 -20.00
N TYR A 492 34.28 -21.22 -20.09
CA TYR A 492 34.96 -21.53 -21.35
C TYR A 492 34.05 -22.28 -22.33
N TRP A 493 33.20 -23.19 -21.87
CA TRP A 493 32.26 -23.87 -22.75
C TRP A 493 31.16 -22.93 -23.27
N LEU A 494 30.65 -22.05 -22.42
CA LEU A 494 29.62 -21.08 -22.82
C LEU A 494 30.14 -20.07 -23.84
N SER A 495 31.42 -19.73 -23.78
CA SER A 495 32.07 -18.90 -24.80
C SER A 495 32.47 -19.73 -26.02
N GLU A 496 33.50 -20.54 -25.88
CA GLU A 496 34.22 -21.22 -26.96
C GLU A 496 33.70 -22.62 -27.32
N GLY A 497 32.74 -23.13 -26.55
CA GLY A 497 32.27 -24.51 -26.62
C GLY A 497 31.12 -24.75 -27.60
N HIS A 498 31.04 -25.96 -28.13
CA HIS A 498 29.92 -26.47 -28.91
C HIS A 498 29.68 -27.96 -28.61
N ALA A 499 28.44 -28.30 -28.30
CA ALA A 499 27.96 -29.66 -28.09
C ALA A 499 27.02 -30.08 -29.22
N LYS A 500 27.19 -31.29 -29.76
CA LYS A 500 26.32 -31.82 -30.82
C LYS A 500 26.12 -33.32 -30.72
N ARG A 501 24.86 -33.72 -30.95
CA ARG A 501 24.45 -35.10 -31.19
C ARG A 501 24.54 -35.42 -32.68
N TYR A 502 25.24 -36.48 -33.02
CA TYR A 502 25.34 -36.99 -34.40
C TYR A 502 24.42 -38.20 -34.59
N GLY A 503 24.01 -38.46 -35.85
CA GLY A 503 22.98 -39.43 -36.25
C GLY A 503 23.24 -40.92 -35.99
N LYS A 504 24.19 -41.29 -35.12
CA LYS A 504 24.49 -42.68 -34.71
C LYS A 504 24.75 -42.82 -33.21
N GLY A 505 24.14 -41.96 -32.38
CA GLY A 505 24.34 -41.99 -30.93
C GLY A 505 25.73 -41.48 -30.48
N THR A 506 26.48 -40.83 -31.37
CA THR A 506 27.76 -40.18 -31.04
C THR A 506 27.50 -38.78 -30.51
N TRP A 507 28.03 -38.48 -29.34
CA TRP A 507 27.94 -37.19 -28.67
C TRP A 507 29.33 -36.58 -28.67
N LYS A 508 29.48 -35.34 -29.15
CA LYS A 508 30.79 -34.67 -29.10
C LYS A 508 30.66 -33.28 -28.52
N ILE A 509 31.59 -32.97 -27.63
CA ILE A 509 31.85 -31.63 -27.11
C ILE A 509 33.15 -31.16 -27.75
N ASN A 510 33.16 -29.91 -28.19
CA ASN A 510 34.35 -29.25 -28.73
C ASN A 510 34.53 -27.91 -28.04
N LEU A 511 35.76 -27.56 -27.68
CA LEU A 511 36.16 -26.20 -27.35
C LEU A 511 37.24 -25.79 -28.36
N CYS A 512 37.20 -24.55 -28.83
CA CYS A 512 38.17 -24.03 -29.79
C CYS A 512 38.71 -22.69 -29.30
N GLN A 513 40.02 -22.50 -29.26
CA GLN A 513 40.61 -21.20 -28.93
C GLN A 513 41.84 -20.95 -29.79
N SER A 514 42.07 -19.70 -30.18
CA SER A 514 43.29 -19.30 -30.89
C SER A 514 44.52 -19.67 -30.06
N GLU A 515 45.51 -20.29 -30.68
CA GLU A 515 46.78 -20.64 -30.04
C GLU A 515 47.53 -19.39 -29.53
N ALA A 516 47.27 -18.23 -30.12
CA ALA A 516 47.85 -16.95 -29.69
C ALA A 516 47.09 -16.30 -28.51
N SER A 517 45.95 -16.85 -28.09
CA SER A 517 45.18 -16.30 -26.97
C SER A 517 45.91 -16.53 -25.65
N PRO A 518 46.04 -15.52 -24.76
CA PRO A 518 46.69 -15.69 -23.46
C PRO A 518 45.94 -16.66 -22.53
N VAL A 519 44.70 -17.02 -22.87
CA VAL A 519 43.83 -17.90 -22.06
C VAL A 519 44.01 -19.37 -22.44
N VAL A 520 44.65 -19.68 -23.57
CA VAL A 520 44.71 -21.04 -24.14
C VAL A 520 45.36 -22.06 -23.19
N GLU A 521 46.41 -21.67 -22.47
CA GLU A 521 47.10 -22.53 -21.50
C GLU A 521 46.27 -22.75 -20.24
N ARG A 522 45.49 -21.74 -19.83
CA ARG A 522 44.56 -21.89 -18.71
C ARG A 522 43.40 -22.83 -19.06
N MET A 523 42.87 -22.71 -20.28
CA MET A 523 41.86 -23.65 -20.80
C MET A 523 42.40 -25.08 -20.85
N GLN A 524 43.64 -25.27 -21.31
CA GLN A 524 44.30 -26.58 -21.33
C GLN A 524 44.35 -27.18 -19.92
N TYR A 525 44.83 -26.42 -18.93
CA TYR A 525 44.89 -26.86 -17.54
C TYR A 525 43.51 -27.29 -17.02
N VAL A 526 42.47 -26.47 -17.24
CA VAL A 526 41.12 -26.78 -16.77
C VAL A 526 40.60 -28.07 -17.41
N VAL A 527 40.77 -28.20 -18.72
CA VAL A 527 40.35 -29.38 -19.48
C VAL A 527 41.08 -30.66 -19.00
N ASP A 528 42.37 -30.57 -18.67
CA ASP A 528 43.16 -31.72 -18.18
C ASP A 528 42.76 -32.17 -16.77
N GLN A 529 42.17 -31.29 -15.95
CA GLN A 529 41.69 -31.62 -14.60
C GLN A 529 40.27 -32.18 -14.59
N MET A 530 39.55 -32.12 -15.71
CA MET A 530 38.21 -32.69 -15.80
C MET A 530 38.27 -34.23 -15.74
N PRO A 531 37.25 -34.93 -15.18
CA PRO A 531 37.20 -36.39 -15.14
C PRO A 531 36.76 -37.01 -16.49
N VAL A 532 37.26 -36.41 -17.58
CA VAL A 532 37.03 -36.76 -18.97
C VAL A 532 38.30 -36.47 -19.77
N ALA A 533 38.75 -37.41 -20.59
CA ALA A 533 39.90 -37.20 -21.44
C ALA A 533 39.50 -36.44 -22.72
N PHE A 534 39.99 -35.20 -22.87
CA PHE A 534 39.83 -34.44 -24.10
C PHE A 534 41.01 -34.69 -25.05
N ASP A 535 40.70 -35.06 -26.28
CA ASP A 535 41.66 -35.09 -27.37
C ASP A 535 42.01 -33.66 -27.81
N ARG A 536 43.30 -33.34 -27.79
CA ARG A 536 43.81 -32.05 -28.24
C ARG A 536 44.34 -32.14 -29.67
N ARG A 537 43.96 -31.17 -30.52
CA ARG A 537 44.53 -30.98 -31.85
C ARG A 537 44.71 -29.49 -32.15
N THR A 538 45.85 -29.11 -32.70
CA THR A 538 46.05 -27.77 -33.26
C THR A 538 45.77 -27.84 -34.76
N SER A 539 44.84 -27.02 -35.22
CA SER A 539 44.44 -26.97 -36.63
C SER A 539 45.37 -26.06 -37.43
N ALA A 540 45.36 -26.19 -38.77
CA ALA A 540 46.21 -25.40 -39.66
C ALA A 540 45.94 -23.88 -39.59
N ASP A 541 44.77 -23.50 -39.09
CA ASP A 541 44.34 -22.12 -38.80
C ASP A 541 44.90 -21.57 -37.48
N ASN A 542 45.87 -22.25 -36.87
CA ASN A 542 46.46 -21.91 -35.56
C ASN A 542 45.42 -21.84 -34.42
N THR A 543 44.37 -22.65 -34.51
CA THR A 543 43.36 -22.81 -33.45
C THR A 543 43.56 -24.13 -32.72
N ARG A 544 43.71 -24.07 -31.39
CA ARG A 544 43.71 -25.23 -30.50
C ARG A 544 42.28 -25.72 -30.32
N ARG A 545 42.07 -27.01 -30.53
CA ARG A 545 40.76 -27.65 -30.40
C ARG A 545 40.84 -28.79 -29.40
N TRP A 546 39.94 -28.79 -28.42
CA TRP A 546 39.75 -29.87 -27.46
C TRP A 546 38.44 -30.57 -27.78
N GLN A 547 38.48 -31.88 -28.04
CA GLN A 547 37.31 -32.69 -28.37
C GLN A 547 37.17 -33.83 -27.37
N VAL A 548 35.94 -34.06 -26.89
CA VAL A 548 35.62 -35.26 -26.11
C VAL A 548 34.31 -35.88 -26.57
N ALA A 549 34.25 -37.20 -26.52
CA ALA A 549 33.05 -37.98 -26.76
C ALA A 549 32.49 -38.55 -25.44
N ASP A 550 31.78 -37.70 -24.68
CA ASP A 550 31.17 -38.07 -23.40
C ASP A 550 29.67 -37.77 -23.42
N LYS A 551 28.83 -38.81 -23.33
CA LYS A 551 27.37 -38.65 -23.43
C LYS A 551 26.79 -37.93 -22.21
N ALA A 552 27.26 -38.25 -21.01
CA ALA A 552 26.74 -37.67 -19.77
C ALA A 552 26.99 -36.15 -19.73
N LEU A 553 28.23 -35.72 -19.94
CA LEU A 553 28.59 -34.31 -20.00
C LEU A 553 27.88 -33.59 -21.16
N CYS A 554 27.82 -34.21 -22.34
CA CYS A 554 27.18 -33.59 -23.50
C CYS A 554 25.67 -33.41 -23.30
N SER A 555 25.00 -34.40 -22.70
CA SER A 555 23.56 -34.34 -22.43
C SER A 555 23.28 -33.26 -21.39
N TRP A 556 24.06 -33.22 -20.31
CA TRP A 556 23.91 -32.20 -19.27
C TRP A 556 24.10 -30.78 -19.82
N LEU A 557 25.15 -30.56 -20.62
CA LEU A 557 25.42 -29.25 -21.23
C LEU A 557 24.32 -28.80 -22.18
N ILE A 558 23.79 -29.70 -23.02
CA ILE A 558 22.68 -29.38 -23.93
C ILE A 558 21.41 -29.05 -23.14
N GLU A 559 21.08 -29.87 -22.14
CA GLU A 559 19.88 -29.72 -21.32
C GLU A 559 19.88 -28.43 -20.50
N HIS A 560 21.01 -28.10 -19.86
CA HIS A 560 21.07 -26.99 -18.91
C HIS A 560 21.55 -25.70 -19.55
N CYS A 561 22.37 -25.79 -20.60
CA CYS A 561 23.05 -24.64 -21.17
C CYS A 561 22.75 -24.42 -22.67
N GLY A 562 21.98 -25.30 -23.34
CA GLY A 562 21.51 -25.12 -24.72
C GLY A 562 22.41 -25.72 -25.80
N GLN A 563 21.88 -25.86 -27.03
CA GLN A 563 22.60 -26.42 -28.17
C GLN A 563 22.93 -25.35 -29.23
N GLY A 564 24.22 -25.16 -29.51
CA GLY A 564 24.68 -24.17 -30.48
C GLY A 564 24.63 -22.73 -29.97
N ALA A 565 25.15 -21.78 -30.75
CA ALA A 565 25.42 -20.42 -30.27
C ALA A 565 24.17 -19.58 -29.93
N GLY A 566 23.04 -19.83 -30.61
CA GLY A 566 21.80 -19.06 -30.43
C GLY A 566 20.96 -19.50 -29.23
N GLU A 567 21.11 -20.74 -28.76
CA GLU A 567 20.32 -21.30 -27.66
C GLU A 567 21.07 -21.31 -26.33
N LYS A 568 22.34 -20.86 -26.32
CA LYS A 568 23.16 -20.90 -25.10
C LYS A 568 22.49 -20.11 -23.97
N ARG A 569 22.58 -20.61 -22.74
CA ARG A 569 22.07 -19.94 -21.54
C ARG A 569 22.87 -20.33 -20.30
N LEU A 570 22.81 -19.49 -19.27
CA LEU A 570 23.35 -19.84 -17.96
C LEU A 570 22.41 -20.83 -17.26
N PRO A 571 22.94 -21.91 -16.66
CA PRO A 571 22.13 -22.90 -15.97
C PRO A 571 21.64 -22.38 -14.61
N GLU A 572 20.42 -22.74 -14.21
CA GLU A 572 19.71 -22.14 -13.06
C GLU A 572 20.44 -22.33 -11.71
N PHE A 573 21.10 -23.47 -11.50
CA PHE A 573 21.73 -23.78 -10.21
C PHE A 573 22.85 -22.79 -9.82
N ILE A 574 23.44 -22.06 -10.77
CA ILE A 574 24.52 -21.10 -10.46
C ILE A 574 24.04 -20.01 -9.51
N TRP A 575 22.74 -19.66 -9.56
CA TRP A 575 22.17 -18.62 -8.71
C TRP A 575 22.13 -19.02 -7.23
N GLY A 576 22.39 -20.28 -6.89
CA GLY A 576 22.59 -20.74 -5.50
C GLY A 576 24.05 -20.72 -5.01
N LEU A 577 25.03 -20.45 -5.90
CA LEU A 577 26.46 -20.51 -5.58
C LEU A 577 26.96 -19.23 -4.91
N SER A 578 28.13 -19.32 -4.25
CA SER A 578 28.77 -18.17 -3.64
C SER A 578 29.22 -17.14 -4.67
N ARG A 579 29.37 -15.89 -4.21
CA ARG A 579 29.86 -14.79 -5.03
C ARG A 579 31.21 -15.11 -5.70
N ASP A 580 32.14 -15.74 -4.97
CA ASP A 580 33.46 -16.09 -5.49
C ASP A 580 33.38 -17.09 -6.65
N GLN A 581 32.45 -18.05 -6.57
CA GLN A 581 32.24 -19.05 -7.63
C GLN A 581 31.60 -18.42 -8.88
N LEU A 582 30.65 -17.49 -8.69
CA LEU A 582 30.12 -16.69 -9.78
C LEU A 582 31.19 -15.80 -10.42
N GLU A 583 32.14 -15.29 -9.64
CA GLU A 583 33.27 -14.48 -10.14
C GLU A 583 34.24 -15.32 -10.98
N ILE A 584 34.47 -16.59 -10.63
CA ILE A 584 35.22 -17.54 -11.48
C ILE A 584 34.53 -17.73 -12.84
N LEU A 585 33.23 -18.03 -12.82
CA LEU A 585 32.43 -18.20 -14.04
C LEU A 585 32.46 -16.93 -14.91
N TYR A 586 32.25 -15.76 -14.30
CA TYR A 586 32.31 -14.46 -14.97
C TYR A 586 33.68 -14.23 -15.64
N ASN A 587 34.78 -14.49 -14.91
CA ASN A 587 36.12 -14.28 -15.45
C ASN A 587 36.39 -15.19 -16.65
N ALA A 588 35.98 -16.46 -16.59
CA ALA A 588 36.13 -17.41 -17.71
C ALA A 588 35.30 -16.99 -18.94
N LEU A 589 34.06 -16.52 -18.75
CA LEU A 589 33.22 -15.99 -19.83
C LEU A 589 33.87 -14.78 -20.52
N ILE A 590 34.41 -13.85 -19.74
CA ILE A 590 35.07 -12.65 -20.27
C ILE A 590 36.41 -12.97 -20.94
N ALA A 591 37.09 -14.03 -20.50
CA ALA A 591 38.37 -14.45 -21.09
C ALA A 591 38.21 -15.13 -22.46
N GLY A 592 37.07 -15.79 -22.71
CA GLY A 592 36.72 -16.38 -24.02
C GLY A 592 36.18 -15.34 -25.00
N ASP A 593 34.87 -15.07 -24.92
CA ASP A 593 34.14 -14.20 -25.86
C ASP A 593 34.17 -12.70 -25.50
N GLY A 594 34.82 -12.36 -24.38
CA GLY A 594 34.88 -11.00 -23.87
C GLY A 594 36.15 -10.25 -24.20
N SER A 595 36.17 -8.97 -23.85
CA SER A 595 37.38 -8.16 -23.85
C SER A 595 37.35 -7.15 -22.72
N ARG A 596 38.48 -6.94 -22.05
CA ARG A 596 38.66 -5.92 -21.00
C ARG A 596 39.33 -4.68 -21.59
N ASP A 597 38.99 -3.51 -21.06
CA ASP A 597 39.64 -2.26 -21.43
C ASP A 597 41.12 -2.30 -20.99
N PRO A 598 42.09 -2.09 -21.89
CA PRO A 598 43.51 -2.19 -21.56
C PRO A 598 44.03 -1.02 -20.72
N ARG A 599 43.24 0.04 -20.54
CA ARG A 599 43.68 1.24 -19.81
C ARG A 599 43.67 0.98 -18.29
N PRO A 600 44.78 1.26 -17.58
CA PRO A 600 44.93 0.91 -16.14
C PRO A 600 43.83 1.45 -15.22
N ASN A 601 43.27 2.62 -15.55
CA ASN A 601 42.29 3.32 -14.73
C ASN A 601 40.83 3.02 -15.12
N ARG A 602 40.59 2.13 -16.09
CA ARG A 602 39.23 1.73 -16.52
C ARG A 602 39.01 0.24 -16.28
N LYS A 603 38.17 -0.07 -15.30
CA LYS A 603 37.67 -1.43 -15.08
C LYS A 603 36.36 -1.62 -15.86
N ALA A 604 36.49 -1.80 -17.17
CA ALA A 604 35.37 -2.06 -18.06
C ALA A 604 35.63 -3.33 -18.86
N ALA A 605 34.56 -4.09 -19.10
CA ALA A 605 34.58 -5.28 -19.93
C ALA A 605 33.41 -5.25 -20.91
N CYS A 606 33.53 -5.97 -22.02
CA CYS A 606 32.37 -6.27 -22.84
C CYS A 606 32.35 -7.76 -23.19
N TYR A 607 31.15 -8.27 -23.38
CA TYR A 607 30.87 -9.65 -23.75
C TYR A 607 29.93 -9.65 -24.97
N TYR A 608 30.20 -10.52 -25.94
CA TYR A 608 29.40 -10.64 -27.15
C TYR A 608 28.68 -11.99 -27.18
N SER A 609 27.42 -12.00 -27.60
CA SER A 609 26.70 -13.26 -27.80
C SER A 609 25.64 -13.13 -28.89
N LYS A 610 25.35 -14.26 -29.54
CA LYS A 610 24.19 -14.42 -30.43
C LYS A 610 22.93 -14.83 -29.66
N SER A 611 23.08 -15.39 -28.45
CA SER A 611 21.95 -15.77 -27.62
C SER A 611 21.50 -14.60 -26.74
N LYS A 612 20.22 -14.20 -26.88
CA LYS A 612 19.60 -13.22 -25.98
C LYS A 612 19.56 -13.72 -24.54
N GLN A 613 19.29 -15.01 -24.34
CA GLN A 613 19.22 -15.62 -23.01
C GLN A 613 20.59 -15.62 -22.32
N LEU A 614 21.67 -15.90 -23.07
CA LEU A 614 23.02 -15.79 -22.52
C LEU A 614 23.40 -14.34 -22.22
N ALA A 615 23.09 -13.41 -23.12
CA ALA A 615 23.34 -11.99 -22.86
C ALA A 615 22.60 -11.47 -21.62
N ASP A 616 21.33 -11.86 -21.44
CA ASP A 616 20.53 -11.55 -20.25
C ASP A 616 21.10 -12.19 -18.98
N GLY A 617 21.51 -13.46 -19.08
CA GLY A 617 22.17 -14.16 -17.98
C GLY A 617 23.50 -13.51 -17.58
N VAL A 618 24.33 -13.10 -18.55
CA VAL A 618 25.61 -12.41 -18.30
C VAL A 618 25.38 -11.02 -17.71
N GLN A 619 24.36 -10.29 -18.15
CA GLN A 619 23.95 -9.04 -17.52
C GLN A 619 23.54 -9.28 -16.06
N LEU A 620 22.70 -10.29 -15.80
CA LEU A 620 22.26 -10.66 -14.46
C LEU A 620 23.45 -11.08 -13.56
N LEU A 621 24.37 -11.89 -14.10
CA LEU A 621 25.60 -12.30 -13.42
C LEU A 621 26.45 -11.10 -13.01
N ALA A 622 26.65 -10.14 -13.93
CA ALA A 622 27.42 -8.93 -13.65
C ALA A 622 26.77 -8.08 -12.54
N ILE A 623 25.44 -7.89 -12.57
CA ILE A 623 24.75 -7.11 -11.52
C ILE A 623 24.76 -7.81 -10.16
N SER A 624 24.72 -9.15 -10.14
CA SER A 624 24.85 -9.97 -8.94
C SER A 624 26.24 -9.87 -8.30
N LEU A 625 27.29 -9.67 -9.11
CA LEU A 625 28.66 -9.44 -8.64
C LEU A 625 28.90 -7.99 -8.14
N GLY A 626 27.88 -7.13 -8.20
CA GLY A 626 27.97 -5.71 -7.83
C GLY A 626 28.51 -4.82 -8.95
N TYR A 627 28.54 -5.31 -10.19
CA TYR A 627 28.94 -4.53 -11.36
C TYR A 627 27.72 -3.93 -12.04
N ARG A 628 27.93 -2.90 -12.87
CA ARG A 628 26.86 -2.39 -13.74
C ARG A 628 26.99 -2.98 -15.11
N ALA A 629 25.88 -3.35 -15.72
CA ALA A 629 25.84 -3.88 -17.06
C ALA A 629 24.64 -3.35 -17.84
N HIS A 630 24.86 -3.04 -19.12
CA HIS A 630 23.77 -2.76 -20.07
C HIS A 630 23.96 -3.56 -21.35
N ILE A 631 22.84 -3.87 -22.01
CA ILE A 631 22.82 -4.61 -23.28
C ILE A 631 22.55 -3.64 -24.43
N SER A 632 23.27 -3.82 -25.53
CA SER A 632 23.07 -3.12 -26.79
C SER A 632 23.10 -4.11 -27.95
N VAL A 633 22.43 -3.80 -29.06
CA VAL A 633 22.48 -4.58 -30.30
C VAL A 633 23.49 -3.92 -31.23
N VAL A 634 24.53 -4.65 -31.66
CA VAL A 634 25.66 -4.09 -32.43
C VAL A 634 25.45 -4.20 -33.94
N HIS A 635 24.84 -5.29 -34.40
CA HIS A 635 24.56 -5.52 -35.81
C HIS A 635 23.09 -5.89 -36.00
N GLN A 636 22.38 -5.06 -36.78
CA GLN A 636 21.02 -5.31 -37.25
C GLN A 636 21.00 -5.01 -38.76
N ARG A 637 21.81 -5.74 -39.52
CA ARG A 637 21.82 -5.65 -40.99
C ARG A 637 20.76 -6.62 -41.52
N ASN A 638 19.89 -6.19 -42.44
CA ASN A 638 18.85 -7.03 -43.02
C ASN A 638 19.42 -8.41 -43.42
N GLY A 639 18.88 -9.48 -42.83
CA GLY A 639 19.24 -10.86 -43.14
C GLY A 639 20.26 -11.55 -42.20
N TYR A 640 20.79 -10.88 -41.17
CA TYR A 640 21.66 -11.51 -40.16
C TYR A 640 21.03 -11.48 -38.77
N ASP A 641 21.27 -12.55 -37.99
CA ASP A 641 20.85 -12.64 -36.60
C ASP A 641 21.49 -11.52 -35.76
N PRO A 642 20.74 -10.91 -34.81
CA PRO A 642 21.26 -9.84 -33.97
C PRO A 642 22.40 -10.33 -33.08
N VAL A 643 23.46 -9.53 -32.96
CA VAL A 643 24.54 -9.75 -31.99
C VAL A 643 24.36 -8.80 -30.82
N TYR A 644 24.25 -9.38 -29.63
CA TYR A 644 24.11 -8.67 -28.36
C TYR A 644 25.48 -8.39 -27.77
N ARG A 645 25.70 -7.14 -27.35
CA ARG A 645 26.87 -6.71 -26.61
C ARG A 645 26.46 -6.29 -25.21
N VAL A 646 26.97 -7.02 -24.22
CA VAL A 646 26.85 -6.68 -22.81
C VAL A 646 28.06 -5.82 -22.44
N SER A 647 27.83 -4.57 -22.06
CA SER A 647 28.88 -3.64 -21.64
C SER A 647 28.86 -3.51 -20.13
N ILE A 648 29.96 -3.87 -19.48
CA ILE A 648 30.10 -4.04 -18.03
C ILE A 648 31.09 -3.02 -17.48
N VAL A 649 30.74 -2.39 -16.36
CA VAL A 649 31.63 -1.52 -15.58
C VAL A 649 31.80 -2.14 -14.20
N GLU A 650 33.00 -2.62 -13.91
CA GLU A 650 33.32 -3.36 -12.70
C GLU A 650 33.57 -2.41 -11.52
N GLY A 651 33.19 -2.85 -10.32
CA GLY A 651 33.39 -2.09 -9.08
C GLY A 651 32.56 -0.81 -8.96
N CYS A 652 31.51 -0.65 -9.76
CA CYS A 652 30.65 0.52 -9.71
C CYS A 652 29.18 0.10 -9.83
N PHE A 653 28.39 0.30 -8.76
CA PHE A 653 26.98 -0.13 -8.64
C PHE A 653 25.97 1.00 -8.88
N GLU A 654 26.41 2.26 -8.94
CA GLU A 654 25.56 3.44 -9.16
C GLU A 654 25.76 4.02 -10.55
N ALA A 655 24.65 4.30 -11.24
CA ALA A 655 24.63 5.10 -12.44
C ALA A 655 24.15 6.51 -12.13
N SER A 656 24.68 7.48 -12.86
CA SER A 656 24.43 8.88 -12.57
C SER A 656 23.62 9.56 -13.65
N VAL A 657 22.69 10.40 -13.25
CA VAL A 657 21.83 11.18 -14.11
C VAL A 657 21.96 12.64 -13.71
N ARG A 658 22.28 13.55 -14.63
CA ARG A 658 22.26 14.99 -14.35
C ARG A 658 20.90 15.55 -14.74
N ALA A 659 20.21 16.19 -13.82
CA ALA A 659 18.86 16.72 -14.08
C ALA A 659 18.80 17.55 -15.37
N ASN A 660 19.71 18.51 -15.52
CA ASN A 660 19.69 19.47 -16.64
C ASN A 660 20.05 18.89 -18.02
N THR A 661 20.59 17.66 -18.11
CA THR A 661 21.09 17.11 -19.39
C THR A 661 20.65 15.67 -19.67
N ASN A 662 20.02 15.03 -18.71
CA ASN A 662 19.65 13.62 -18.76
C ASN A 662 18.20 13.37 -18.33
N VAL A 663 17.40 14.43 -18.23
CA VAL A 663 16.00 14.36 -17.83
C VAL A 663 15.20 15.23 -18.78
N ASP A 664 14.30 14.59 -19.52
CA ASP A 664 13.44 15.24 -20.50
C ASP A 664 11.96 15.03 -20.11
N ARG A 665 11.10 15.99 -20.48
CA ARG A 665 9.66 15.77 -20.54
C ARG A 665 9.28 15.32 -21.93
N VAL A 666 8.55 14.22 -22.00
CA VAL A 666 8.15 13.58 -23.25
C VAL A 666 6.64 13.41 -23.25
N GLU A 667 5.96 13.85 -24.30
CA GLU A 667 4.55 13.52 -24.50
C GLU A 667 4.40 12.02 -24.76
N TYR A 668 3.53 11.38 -23.99
CA TYR A 668 3.22 9.96 -24.11
C TYR A 668 1.72 9.78 -24.34
N ASP A 669 1.38 8.92 -25.29
CA ASP A 669 0.02 8.46 -25.56
C ASP A 669 0.06 6.93 -25.70
N GLY A 670 -0.40 6.24 -24.66
CA GLY A 670 -0.31 4.80 -24.58
C GLY A 670 -0.71 4.27 -23.21
N GLU A 671 -0.42 3.01 -22.95
CA GLU A 671 -0.76 2.40 -21.65
C GLU A 671 0.38 2.56 -20.66
N VAL A 672 0.01 2.76 -19.39
CA VAL A 672 0.95 2.80 -18.27
C VAL A 672 0.66 1.68 -17.30
N TYR A 673 1.73 1.23 -16.64
CA TYR A 673 1.71 0.03 -15.82
C TYR A 673 2.26 0.30 -14.42
N CYS A 674 1.68 -0.37 -13.42
CA CYS A 674 2.13 -0.35 -12.04
C CYS A 674 1.79 -1.68 -11.36
N PHE A 675 2.55 -2.12 -10.36
CA PHE A 675 2.23 -3.31 -9.58
C PHE A 675 2.74 -3.18 -8.14
N SER A 676 2.06 -3.82 -7.19
CA SER A 676 2.49 -3.88 -5.79
C SER A 676 3.15 -5.18 -5.43
N VAL A 677 4.26 -5.09 -4.70
CA VAL A 677 4.81 -6.23 -3.98
C VAL A 677 5.41 -5.77 -2.64
N PRO A 678 4.65 -5.85 -1.54
CA PRO A 678 5.16 -5.63 -0.21
C PRO A 678 6.29 -6.61 0.15
N PRO A 679 7.20 -6.26 1.10
CA PRO A 679 7.21 -5.04 1.91
C PRO A 679 8.07 -3.90 1.33
N ASN A 680 9.07 -4.22 0.50
CA ASN A 680 10.15 -3.27 0.18
C ASN A 680 9.78 -2.24 -0.90
N GLN A 681 8.80 -2.54 -1.77
CA GLN A 681 8.33 -1.62 -2.81
C GLN A 681 9.44 -1.10 -3.77
N LEU A 682 10.55 -1.82 -3.89
CA LEU A 682 11.67 -1.55 -4.81
C LEU A 682 11.84 -2.73 -5.77
N PHE A 683 11.94 -2.45 -7.07
CA PHE A 683 11.93 -3.48 -8.13
C PHE A 683 13.12 -3.33 -9.05
N LEU A 684 13.59 -4.45 -9.58
CA LEU A 684 14.56 -4.45 -10.67
C LEU A 684 13.82 -4.23 -11.99
N THR A 685 13.94 -3.00 -12.50
CA THR A 685 13.38 -2.61 -13.80
C THR A 685 14.47 -2.54 -14.86
N ARG A 686 14.10 -2.76 -16.12
CA ARG A 686 14.99 -2.62 -17.28
C ARG A 686 14.27 -1.97 -18.44
N ARG A 687 14.86 -0.95 -19.05
CA ARG A 687 14.38 -0.34 -20.29
C ARG A 687 15.54 -0.18 -21.26
N ASN A 688 15.35 -0.53 -22.54
CA ASN A 688 16.40 -0.49 -23.56
C ASN A 688 17.72 -1.14 -23.10
N GLY A 689 17.62 -2.30 -22.42
CA GLY A 689 18.77 -3.05 -21.92
C GLY A 689 19.52 -2.42 -20.74
N ARG A 690 19.03 -1.34 -20.13
CA ARG A 690 19.63 -0.66 -18.95
C ARG A 690 18.80 -0.94 -17.71
N ILE A 691 19.47 -1.39 -16.65
CA ILE A 691 18.82 -1.79 -15.40
C ILE A 691 18.83 -0.65 -14.40
N ALA A 692 17.70 -0.44 -13.72
CA ALA A 692 17.58 0.46 -12.58
C ALA A 692 16.70 -0.17 -11.49
N ILE A 693 17.11 0.01 -10.23
CA ILE A 693 16.29 -0.33 -9.07
C ILE A 693 15.45 0.90 -8.73
N GLN A 694 14.14 0.77 -8.80
CA GLN A 694 13.20 1.90 -8.64
C GLN A 694 11.97 1.51 -7.82
N GLY A 695 11.26 2.53 -7.31
CA GLY A 695 10.08 2.35 -6.47
C GLY A 695 8.83 1.91 -7.24
N ASN A 696 7.77 1.58 -6.51
CA ASN A 696 6.41 1.55 -7.05
C ASN A 696 5.50 2.58 -6.37
N THR A 697 4.23 2.44 -6.70
CA THR A 697 3.18 3.42 -6.49
C THR A 697 1.94 2.85 -5.84
N ALA A 698 1.89 1.53 -5.64
CA ALA A 698 0.65 0.80 -5.45
C ALA A 698 0.04 0.99 -4.05
N GLU A 699 -0.52 2.17 -3.89
CA GLU A 699 -1.56 2.57 -2.93
C GLU A 699 -2.88 2.80 -3.71
N ALA A 700 -2.89 2.52 -5.02
CA ALA A 700 -3.99 2.74 -5.98
C ALA A 700 -4.79 1.46 -6.26
N TYR A 701 -5.21 0.72 -5.23
CA TYR A 701 -6.07 -0.48 -5.35
C TYR A 701 -7.56 -0.16 -5.22
N LYS A 702 -8.08 0.75 -6.05
CA LYS A 702 -9.41 1.33 -5.84
C LYS A 702 -10.59 0.33 -5.86
N GLU A 703 -10.52 -0.75 -6.63
CA GLU A 703 -11.68 -1.65 -6.79
C GLU A 703 -11.65 -2.89 -5.87
N LEU A 704 -10.50 -3.55 -5.70
CA LEU A 704 -10.34 -4.64 -4.73
C LEU A 704 -10.46 -4.15 -3.28
N ARG A 705 -10.04 -2.90 -3.02
CA ARG A 705 -10.08 -2.30 -1.68
C ARG A 705 -11.49 -1.96 -1.23
N VAL A 706 -12.35 -1.40 -2.08
CA VAL A 706 -13.70 -0.99 -1.66
C VAL A 706 -14.50 -2.23 -1.22
N PHE A 707 -14.39 -3.34 -1.94
CA PHE A 707 -15.05 -4.59 -1.56
C PHE A 707 -14.49 -5.16 -0.24
N ASN A 708 -13.15 -5.27 -0.12
CA ASN A 708 -12.54 -5.83 1.09
C ASN A 708 -12.70 -4.93 2.33
N LEU A 709 -12.69 -3.60 2.14
CA LEU A 709 -12.86 -2.63 3.22
C LEU A 709 -14.29 -2.65 3.78
N PHE A 710 -15.29 -2.75 2.91
CA PHE A 710 -16.70 -2.75 3.32
C PHE A 710 -17.30 -4.15 3.45
N LYS A 711 -16.49 -5.20 3.28
CA LYS A 711 -16.94 -6.59 3.47
C LYS A 711 -17.64 -6.82 4.82
N PRO A 712 -17.14 -6.34 5.96
CA PRO A 712 -17.85 -6.50 7.23
C PRO A 712 -19.24 -5.86 7.23
N LEU A 713 -19.40 -4.70 6.58
CA LEU A 713 -20.68 -4.00 6.47
C LEU A 713 -21.65 -4.72 5.52
N MET A 714 -21.13 -5.29 4.42
CA MET A 714 -21.89 -6.13 3.50
C MET A 714 -22.37 -7.40 4.19
N ASP A 715 -21.48 -8.08 4.92
CA ASP A 715 -21.79 -9.31 5.65
C ASP A 715 -22.84 -9.04 6.73
N LEU A 716 -22.72 -7.96 7.50
CA LEU A 716 -23.73 -7.53 8.49
C LEU A 716 -25.11 -7.29 7.85
N MET A 717 -25.16 -6.58 6.72
CA MET A 717 -26.43 -6.32 6.02
C MET A 717 -27.03 -7.60 5.44
N ALA A 718 -26.21 -8.47 4.85
CA ALA A 718 -26.64 -9.75 4.31
C ALA A 718 -27.19 -10.67 5.41
N GLU A 719 -26.49 -10.73 6.53
CA GLU A 719 -26.90 -11.45 7.74
C GLU A 719 -28.23 -10.95 8.25
N LYS A 720 -28.37 -9.63 8.44
CA LYS A 720 -29.60 -9.00 8.92
C LYS A 720 -30.80 -9.26 8.01
N PHE A 721 -30.66 -9.13 6.71
CA PHE A 721 -31.74 -9.42 5.78
C PHE A 721 -32.05 -10.91 5.67
N THR A 722 -31.05 -11.77 5.89
CA THR A 722 -31.28 -13.21 5.94
C THR A 722 -32.14 -13.58 7.13
N PHE A 723 -31.68 -13.24 8.34
CA PHE A 723 -32.35 -13.64 9.57
C PHE A 723 -33.67 -12.92 9.82
N ASP A 724 -33.75 -11.61 9.54
CA ASP A 724 -34.94 -10.82 9.89
C ASP A 724 -36.01 -10.84 8.79
N LEU A 725 -35.66 -11.18 7.53
CA LEU A 725 -36.59 -11.11 6.37
C LEU A 725 -36.70 -12.45 5.62
N LEU A 726 -35.60 -13.07 5.17
CA LEU A 726 -35.69 -14.32 4.39
C LEU A 726 -36.19 -15.49 5.23
N HIS A 727 -35.80 -15.57 6.50
CA HIS A 727 -36.22 -16.65 7.40
C HIS A 727 -37.70 -16.57 7.79
N GLU A 728 -38.36 -15.42 7.60
CA GLU A 728 -39.82 -15.29 7.69
C GLU A 728 -40.54 -16.04 6.55
N ILE A 729 -39.84 -16.29 5.44
CA ILE A 729 -40.33 -17.10 4.32
C ILE A 729 -39.92 -18.56 4.52
N HIS A 730 -38.61 -18.81 4.69
CA HIS A 730 -38.08 -20.15 4.92
C HIS A 730 -36.67 -20.09 5.57
N PRO A 731 -36.38 -20.88 6.61
CA PRO A 731 -35.11 -20.81 7.36
C PRO A 731 -33.87 -21.29 6.59
N GLY A 732 -34.07 -21.99 5.47
CA GLY A 732 -32.99 -22.47 4.58
C GLY A 732 -32.62 -21.49 3.45
N LEU A 733 -33.04 -20.23 3.51
CA LEU A 733 -32.78 -19.21 2.50
C LEU A 733 -31.76 -18.18 3.01
N PHE A 734 -30.74 -17.89 2.22
CA PHE A 734 -29.65 -16.98 2.58
C PHE A 734 -29.43 -15.91 1.51
N LEU A 735 -29.15 -14.68 1.93
CA LEU A 735 -28.76 -13.60 1.02
C LEU A 735 -27.24 -13.55 0.89
N GLU A 736 -26.75 -13.49 -0.35
CA GLU A 736 -25.35 -13.25 -0.64
C GLU A 736 -25.19 -12.02 -1.53
N LEU A 737 -24.21 -11.18 -1.19
CA LEU A 737 -23.79 -10.02 -1.98
C LEU A 737 -22.53 -10.40 -2.76
N VAL A 738 -22.59 -10.32 -4.10
CA VAL A 738 -21.57 -10.87 -5.00
C VAL A 738 -20.65 -9.77 -5.53
N HIS A 739 -19.35 -10.06 -5.63
CA HIS A 739 -18.39 -9.17 -6.29
C HIS A 739 -18.36 -9.45 -7.81
N THR A 740 -18.43 -8.39 -8.61
CA THR A 740 -18.28 -8.42 -10.08
C THR A 740 -16.98 -9.05 -10.59
N ALA A 741 -15.90 -9.12 -9.79
CA ALA A 741 -14.60 -9.66 -10.19
C ALA A 741 -14.52 -11.20 -10.11
N GLN A 742 -15.48 -11.86 -9.46
CA GLN A 742 -15.61 -13.33 -9.46
C GLN A 742 -16.51 -13.84 -10.60
N ILE A 743 -16.95 -12.98 -11.51
CA ILE A 743 -17.66 -13.38 -12.73
C ILE A 743 -16.59 -13.68 -13.80
N GLY A 744 -15.83 -14.74 -13.54
CA GLY A 744 -14.85 -15.33 -14.45
C GLY A 744 -14.91 -16.84 -14.25
N ASP A 745 -15.42 -17.52 -15.28
CA ASP A 745 -15.63 -18.96 -15.44
C ASP A 745 -16.81 -19.63 -14.71
N GLU A 746 -17.78 -20.02 -15.55
CA GLU A 746 -18.81 -21.07 -15.36
C GLU A 746 -19.80 -20.95 -14.19
N SER A 747 -20.86 -20.17 -14.37
CA SER A 747 -22.27 -20.61 -14.16
C SER A 747 -23.25 -19.46 -14.42
N THR A 748 -24.17 -19.71 -15.36
CA THR A 748 -25.41 -18.98 -15.66
C THR A 748 -25.64 -17.65 -14.94
N ALA A 749 -25.31 -16.55 -15.62
CA ALA A 749 -25.98 -15.29 -15.41
C ALA A 749 -27.48 -15.49 -15.68
N VAL A 750 -28.32 -15.29 -14.66
CA VAL A 750 -29.71 -14.89 -14.92
C VAL A 750 -29.62 -13.40 -15.21
N ASP A 751 -29.52 -13.09 -16.51
CA ASP A 751 -29.78 -11.75 -17.02
C ASP A 751 -31.14 -11.29 -16.48
N THR A 752 -31.16 -10.10 -15.89
CA THR A 752 -32.41 -9.41 -15.54
C THR A 752 -32.93 -8.69 -16.78
N ASP A 753 -33.13 -9.45 -17.86
CA ASP A 753 -33.92 -9.01 -19.00
C ASP A 753 -35.35 -9.52 -18.87
N ILE A 754 -36.28 -8.60 -19.12
CA ILE A 754 -37.72 -8.71 -19.03
C ILE A 754 -38.19 -9.96 -19.80
N PRO A 755 -38.91 -10.93 -19.18
CA PRO A 755 -39.36 -12.11 -19.91
C PRO A 755 -40.55 -11.74 -20.80
N GLY A 756 -40.26 -11.55 -22.09
CA GLY A 756 -41.18 -11.84 -23.18
C GLY A 756 -41.15 -13.35 -23.48
N GLU A 757 -42.34 -13.93 -23.57
CA GLU A 757 -42.74 -15.27 -24.03
C GLU A 757 -41.67 -16.22 -24.60
N GLY A 758 -41.61 -17.45 -24.07
CA GLY A 758 -41.14 -18.62 -24.84
C GLY A 758 -40.23 -19.62 -24.10
N GLU A 759 -40.85 -20.73 -23.65
CA GLU A 759 -40.33 -22.11 -23.56
C GLU A 759 -39.02 -22.46 -22.81
N GLY A 760 -39.21 -23.23 -21.72
CA GLY A 760 -38.53 -24.52 -21.47
C GLY A 760 -37.05 -24.54 -21.06
N ALA A 761 -36.76 -24.64 -19.75
CA ALA A 761 -35.41 -24.97 -19.26
C ALA A 761 -35.39 -26.27 -18.43
N SER A 762 -34.60 -27.23 -18.91
CA SER A 762 -34.28 -28.53 -18.32
C SER A 762 -33.27 -28.43 -17.18
N MET A 763 -33.40 -29.31 -16.18
CA MET A 763 -32.44 -29.49 -15.08
C MET A 763 -31.14 -30.14 -15.55
N THR A 764 -30.00 -29.62 -15.10
CA THR A 764 -28.77 -30.40 -14.94
C THR A 764 -28.22 -30.23 -13.53
N SER A 765 -28.19 -31.35 -12.82
CA SER A 765 -27.55 -31.57 -11.53
C SER A 765 -26.06 -31.89 -11.72
N SER A 766 -25.15 -31.09 -11.15
CA SER A 766 -23.86 -31.55 -10.60
C SER A 766 -22.99 -30.35 -10.24
N GLY A 767 -22.74 -30.16 -8.94
CA GLY A 767 -21.74 -29.21 -8.44
C GLY A 767 -21.61 -29.39 -6.93
N GLN A 768 -20.50 -29.96 -6.48
CA GLN A 768 -20.22 -30.20 -5.07
C GLN A 768 -20.16 -28.88 -4.30
N VAL A 769 -20.90 -28.80 -3.19
CA VAL A 769 -20.78 -27.74 -2.19
C VAL A 769 -19.38 -27.80 -1.57
N PRO A 770 -18.60 -26.72 -1.52
CA PRO A 770 -17.36 -26.68 -0.76
C PRO A 770 -17.68 -26.83 0.73
N ARG A 771 -17.29 -27.96 1.33
CA ARG A 771 -17.25 -28.13 2.79
C ARG A 771 -16.16 -27.22 3.34
N GLY A 772 -16.53 -26.02 3.80
CA GLY A 772 -15.54 -25.04 4.23
C GLY A 772 -16.04 -23.84 5.02
N TYR A 773 -17.08 -23.98 5.85
CA TYR A 773 -17.36 -23.00 6.91
C TYR A 773 -17.61 -23.74 8.22
N ARG A 774 -16.52 -24.01 8.96
CA ARG A 774 -16.59 -24.17 10.42
C ARG A 774 -16.44 -22.77 10.99
N ALA A 775 -17.47 -22.27 11.67
CA ALA A 775 -17.33 -21.15 12.57
C ALA A 775 -16.20 -21.46 13.55
N THR A 776 -15.12 -20.69 13.51
CA THR A 776 -14.14 -20.66 14.59
C THR A 776 -14.77 -19.91 15.75
N PRO A 777 -14.98 -20.54 16.93
CA PRO A 777 -15.34 -19.81 18.14
C PRO A 777 -14.13 -18.96 18.55
N PHE A 778 -14.29 -17.64 18.58
CA PHE A 778 -13.35 -16.76 19.27
C PHE A 778 -13.64 -16.83 20.78
N PHE A 779 -12.57 -16.93 21.56
CA PHE A 779 -12.48 -17.14 23.02
C PHE A 779 -12.44 -18.59 23.51
N GLY A 780 -11.23 -19.15 23.46
CA GLY A 780 -10.75 -20.14 24.42
C GLY A 780 -9.36 -19.73 24.89
N LEU A 781 -9.28 -18.99 26.00
CA LEU A 781 -8.08 -18.94 26.83
C LEU A 781 -8.53 -19.20 28.26
N SER A 782 -7.80 -20.12 28.88
CA SER A 782 -7.86 -20.67 30.24
C SER A 782 -8.46 -19.78 31.32
#